data_AF-A0A5N6Q2J0-F1
#
_entry.id   AF-A0A5N6Q2J0-F1
#
_cell.length_a   1.000
_cell.length_b   1.000
_cell.length_c   1.000
_cell.angle_alpha   90.00
_cell.angle_beta   90.00
_cell.angle_gamma   90.00
#
_symmetry.space_group_name_H-M   'P 1'
#
loop_
_entity.id
_entity.type
_entity.pdbx_description
1 polymer ?
#
loop_
_entity_poly.entity_id
_entity_poly.type
_entity_poly.pdbx_seq_one_letter_code
_entity_poly.pdbx_strand_id
1 'polypeptide(L)'
;MSTATTKQKKAQQQAELLSTLDDFTSKENWDKFFSIRGTDDSFEWYAEWPQLRDLLLTQLSPPPEATGESPAESEVQILVPGCGNSRLSEQLYDAGFRCITNIDFSKVVIGDMLKRNVRSRPCMRWRVMDMTSMQFADKSFDIVLDKGGLDALMEPELGPTLGTQYVSEVKRVLTDGGKFICLTLGESHVLGMFFPKFRYGWKINIHVLPQKPSKNYKPSLRTFLVVAEKASPNTLQTILTSFHHDTLGNGDQACGITEALETENKIRTNWSSGKDILYSLEDLKIGVKGDISKFSPGLRVQLTLGGPRQSCFCYNTVLLDARQNSDDFLYYCGVFIVPKIRAHEWLFSSEEGQWKIVESSNSARLIMVVFLDASHTGTSMEDIQKDLSPLVKQLAPAKIEDAAQIPFMTAGDGIKERKVVHQVMSALTGQIIVDDVVYDKNDGQPGQPSLSNGRVFRRLTFERSKGLIQSEGLLTSEVSQKKTSENGNKKSNSSSKSKKKGNRKRNDSQLSAADASNDLSVDHGYLASSYHSGILSGFMLISSYLERMASSGRTARAVVIGLGAGLLPMFLHRSLPFLQVEAAELDPVVVKIARDYFGFREDERLKVHVTDGIKFVGDVSTRSHNSNESCREPKTEGGIDMVDILIVDVDSPDSSSGMTCPAANFVEESFLKTVKTSMSEEGLFVINLVSRSPAIKEMVISRMKGVFSKLFSLQLEEDVNEVIFALNSEGRISSESYNQLQKLLNVQNHDMKTSIFDSANKIKSLD
;
A
#
# COMPACT_ATOMS: atom_id res chain seq x y z
N MET A 1 -27.43 -63.65 -25.54
CA MET A 1 -25.97 -63.49 -25.31
C MET A 1 -25.26 -62.55 -26.30
N SER A 2 -25.87 -62.12 -27.42
CA SER A 2 -25.22 -61.24 -28.42
C SER A 2 -25.14 -59.75 -28.04
N THR A 3 -26.07 -59.24 -27.23
CA THR A 3 -26.18 -57.80 -26.88
C THR A 3 -25.27 -57.33 -25.74
N ALA A 4 -24.80 -58.25 -24.88
CA ALA A 4 -23.91 -57.92 -23.76
C ALA A 4 -22.46 -57.68 -24.23
N THR A 5 -22.01 -58.46 -25.20
CA THR A 5 -20.67 -58.40 -25.81
C THR A 5 -20.47 -57.12 -26.64
N THR A 6 -21.51 -56.61 -27.28
CA THR A 6 -21.47 -55.34 -28.03
C THR A 6 -21.36 -54.13 -27.10
N LYS A 7 -22.04 -54.14 -25.95
CA LYS A 7 -21.95 -53.06 -24.94
C LYS A 7 -20.57 -52.99 -24.29
N GLN A 8 -19.97 -54.13 -23.96
CA GLN A 8 -18.61 -54.18 -23.42
C GLN A 8 -17.57 -53.72 -24.43
N LYS A 9 -17.66 -54.17 -25.69
CA LYS A 9 -16.76 -53.67 -26.76
C LYS A 9 -16.88 -52.16 -26.97
N LYS A 10 -18.11 -51.61 -26.97
CA LYS A 10 -18.33 -50.16 -27.17
C LYS A 10 -17.78 -49.33 -26.01
N ALA A 11 -17.92 -49.81 -24.77
CA ALA A 11 -17.35 -49.14 -23.59
C ALA A 11 -15.82 -49.21 -23.55
N GLN A 12 -15.23 -50.32 -23.96
CA GLN A 12 -13.78 -50.52 -24.01
C GLN A 12 -13.14 -49.65 -25.11
N GLN A 13 -13.79 -49.58 -26.28
CA GLN A 13 -13.40 -48.71 -27.39
C GLN A 13 -13.55 -47.22 -27.03
N GLN A 14 -14.55 -46.85 -26.22
CA GLN A 14 -14.74 -45.49 -25.71
C GLN A 14 -13.68 -45.10 -24.67
N ALA A 15 -13.26 -46.02 -23.81
CA ALA A 15 -12.17 -45.77 -22.84
C ALA A 15 -10.81 -45.60 -23.54
N GLU A 16 -10.55 -46.38 -24.58
CA GLU A 16 -9.33 -46.30 -25.40
C GLU A 16 -9.29 -45.00 -26.22
N LEU A 17 -10.44 -44.52 -26.71
CA LEU A 17 -10.58 -43.21 -27.37
C LEU A 17 -10.42 -42.01 -26.42
N LEU A 18 -10.85 -42.12 -25.17
CA LEU A 18 -10.64 -41.05 -24.18
C LEU A 18 -9.17 -40.99 -23.73
N SER A 19 -8.43 -42.09 -23.82
CA SER A 19 -6.99 -42.13 -23.50
C SER A 19 -6.10 -41.41 -24.52
N THR A 20 -6.63 -40.98 -25.66
CA THR A 20 -5.89 -40.15 -26.62
C THR A 20 -5.96 -38.64 -26.31
N LEU A 21 -6.74 -38.25 -25.30
CA LEU A 21 -6.95 -36.88 -24.86
C LEU A 21 -6.24 -36.65 -23.52
N ASP A 22 -4.91 -36.72 -23.52
CA ASP A 22 -4.10 -36.41 -22.33
C ASP A 22 -3.98 -34.89 -22.11
N ASP A 23 -4.06 -34.09 -23.18
CA ASP A 23 -4.04 -32.62 -23.20
C ASP A 23 -5.20 -32.13 -24.08
N PHE A 24 -6.13 -31.38 -23.47
CA PHE A 24 -7.35 -30.87 -24.11
C PHE A 24 -7.12 -29.58 -24.90
N THR A 25 -5.95 -28.95 -24.78
CA THR A 25 -5.54 -27.75 -25.50
C THR A 25 -4.77 -28.06 -26.79
N SER A 26 -4.25 -29.28 -26.95
CA SER A 26 -3.55 -29.72 -28.16
C SER A 26 -4.49 -30.04 -29.33
N LYS A 27 -4.31 -29.32 -30.44
CA LYS A 27 -4.99 -29.56 -31.71
C LYS A 27 -4.73 -30.97 -32.25
N GLU A 28 -3.50 -31.47 -32.13
CA GLU A 28 -3.09 -32.77 -32.67
C GLU A 28 -3.83 -33.92 -31.96
N ASN A 29 -4.10 -33.80 -30.66
CA ASN A 29 -4.87 -34.78 -29.89
C ASN A 29 -6.32 -34.84 -30.37
N TRP A 30 -6.94 -33.67 -30.61
CA TRP A 30 -8.29 -33.60 -31.17
C TRP A 30 -8.38 -34.09 -32.61
N ASP A 31 -7.42 -33.74 -33.47
CA ASP A 31 -7.37 -34.23 -34.86
C ASP A 31 -7.28 -35.76 -34.90
N LYS A 32 -6.48 -36.38 -34.00
CA LYS A 32 -6.42 -37.85 -33.83
C LYS A 32 -7.74 -38.42 -33.33
N PHE A 33 -8.33 -37.83 -32.28
CA PHE A 33 -9.60 -38.25 -31.71
C PHE A 33 -10.72 -38.29 -32.77
N PHE A 34 -10.86 -37.21 -33.55
CA PHE A 34 -11.88 -37.14 -34.61
C PHE A 34 -11.59 -38.08 -35.77
N SER A 35 -10.31 -38.26 -36.14
CA SER A 35 -9.92 -39.20 -37.20
C SER A 35 -10.23 -40.66 -36.85
N ILE A 36 -10.04 -41.07 -35.58
CA ILE A 36 -10.31 -42.44 -35.12
C ILE A 36 -11.82 -42.72 -35.07
N ARG A 37 -12.62 -41.71 -34.74
CA ARG A 37 -14.06 -41.88 -34.52
C ARG A 37 -14.88 -41.93 -35.82
N GLY A 38 -14.46 -41.21 -36.85
CA GLY A 38 -15.13 -41.15 -38.14
C GLY A 38 -16.42 -40.30 -38.15
N THR A 39 -17.07 -40.23 -39.31
CA THR A 39 -18.11 -39.24 -39.63
C THR A 39 -19.51 -39.52 -39.05
N ASP A 40 -19.82 -40.79 -38.71
CA ASP A 40 -21.18 -41.23 -38.39
C ASP A 40 -21.49 -41.33 -36.88
N ASP A 41 -20.48 -41.21 -36.00
CA ASP A 41 -20.64 -41.31 -34.54
C ASP A 41 -20.43 -39.96 -33.86
N SER A 42 -21.52 -39.23 -33.61
CA SER A 42 -21.50 -37.91 -32.93
C SER A 42 -21.28 -38.04 -31.42
N PHE A 43 -20.57 -37.09 -30.82
CA PHE A 43 -20.34 -37.03 -29.38
C PHE A 43 -20.98 -35.81 -28.74
N GLU A 44 -21.57 -36.02 -27.56
CA GLU A 44 -22.12 -34.94 -26.76
C GLU A 44 -21.39 -34.87 -25.42
N TRP A 45 -20.65 -33.77 -25.21
CA TRP A 45 -20.16 -33.39 -23.89
C TRP A 45 -21.29 -32.79 -23.05
N TYR A 46 -21.32 -33.18 -21.77
CA TYR A 46 -22.22 -32.75 -20.70
C TYR A 46 -23.70 -33.12 -20.83
N ALA A 47 -24.41 -32.61 -21.84
CA ALA A 47 -25.86 -32.73 -21.94
C ALA A 47 -26.32 -32.93 -23.38
N GLU A 48 -27.40 -33.70 -23.53
CA GLU A 48 -28.05 -33.95 -24.82
C GLU A 48 -29.17 -32.93 -25.06
N TRP A 49 -29.52 -32.71 -26.33
CA TRP A 49 -30.57 -31.76 -26.74
C TRP A 49 -31.89 -31.82 -25.98
N PRO A 50 -32.48 -32.98 -25.64
CA PRO A 50 -33.74 -33.00 -24.89
C PRO A 50 -33.65 -32.30 -23.53
N GLN A 51 -32.47 -32.27 -22.91
CA GLN A 51 -32.24 -31.58 -21.63
C GLN A 51 -32.00 -30.07 -21.82
N LEU A 52 -31.48 -29.69 -22.98
CA LEU A 52 -31.08 -28.31 -23.28
C LEU A 52 -32.18 -27.51 -23.98
N ARG A 53 -33.07 -28.19 -24.72
CA ARG A 53 -34.02 -27.57 -25.65
C ARG A 53 -34.81 -26.44 -25.01
N ASP A 54 -35.53 -26.71 -23.92
CA ASP A 54 -36.47 -25.73 -23.37
C ASP A 54 -35.73 -24.52 -22.77
N LEU A 55 -34.59 -24.75 -22.11
CA LEU A 55 -33.75 -23.69 -21.56
C LEU A 55 -33.13 -22.84 -22.67
N LEU A 56 -32.54 -23.46 -23.70
CA LEU A 56 -31.96 -22.74 -24.82
C LEU A 56 -33.02 -21.95 -25.59
N LEU A 57 -34.15 -22.56 -25.95
CA LEU A 57 -35.22 -21.86 -26.67
C LEU A 57 -35.73 -20.64 -25.90
N THR A 58 -35.81 -20.73 -24.57
CA THR A 58 -36.19 -19.59 -23.71
C THR A 58 -35.16 -18.46 -23.77
N GLN A 59 -33.86 -18.80 -23.82
CA GLN A 59 -32.79 -17.80 -23.87
C GLN A 59 -32.56 -17.20 -25.26
N LEU A 60 -32.85 -17.98 -26.31
CA LEU A 60 -32.67 -17.63 -27.72
C LEU A 60 -33.85 -16.84 -28.32
N SER A 61 -35.02 -16.84 -27.66
CA SER A 61 -36.21 -16.09 -28.11
C SER A 61 -36.08 -14.59 -27.81
N PRO A 62 -36.43 -13.68 -28.73
CA PRO A 62 -36.47 -12.25 -28.44
C PRO A 62 -37.55 -11.93 -27.39
N PRO A 63 -37.37 -10.90 -26.55
CA PRO A 63 -38.40 -10.48 -25.61
C PRO A 63 -39.63 -9.98 -26.37
N PRO A 64 -40.86 -10.30 -25.91
CA PRO A 64 -42.07 -9.74 -26.50
C PRO A 64 -42.17 -8.25 -26.17
N GLU A 65 -42.31 -7.44 -27.22
CA GLU A 65 -42.76 -6.03 -27.22
C GLU A 65 -41.75 -4.94 -26.80
N ALA A 66 -41.08 -4.36 -27.81
CA ALA A 66 -40.93 -2.92 -27.91
C ALA A 66 -41.02 -2.52 -29.39
N THR A 67 -41.99 -1.65 -29.69
CA THR A 67 -42.28 -0.99 -30.98
C THR A 67 -43.05 -1.83 -32.01
N GLY A 68 -44.30 -1.39 -32.25
CA GLY A 68 -45.21 -1.89 -33.28
C GLY A 68 -44.84 -1.40 -34.68
N GLU A 69 -43.59 -1.66 -35.08
CA GLU A 69 -43.16 -1.56 -36.47
C GLU A 69 -42.94 -2.99 -37.00
N SER A 70 -43.43 -3.26 -38.20
CA SER A 70 -43.37 -4.58 -38.84
C SER A 70 -41.96 -5.20 -38.72
N PRO A 71 -41.82 -6.46 -38.28
CA PRO A 71 -40.52 -7.07 -38.10
C PRO A 71 -39.89 -7.28 -39.48
N ALA A 72 -38.96 -6.40 -39.86
CA ALA A 72 -37.90 -6.82 -40.75
C ALA A 72 -37.13 -7.90 -39.97
N GLU A 73 -37.35 -9.17 -40.33
CA GLU A 73 -36.78 -10.37 -39.68
C GLU A 73 -35.25 -10.30 -39.66
N SER A 74 -34.65 -9.64 -38.67
CA SER A 74 -33.22 -9.80 -38.43
C SER A 74 -33.02 -11.17 -37.78
N GLU A 75 -32.60 -12.14 -38.58
CA GLU A 75 -32.27 -13.48 -38.06
C GLU A 75 -31.14 -13.38 -37.02
N VAL A 76 -31.38 -13.94 -35.83
CA VAL A 76 -30.43 -13.99 -34.71
C VAL A 76 -29.11 -14.63 -35.16
N GLN A 77 -27.99 -13.93 -35.01
CA GLN A 77 -26.66 -14.43 -35.36
C GLN A 77 -26.07 -15.24 -34.20
N ILE A 78 -25.87 -16.54 -34.41
CA ILE A 78 -25.37 -17.48 -33.40
C ILE A 78 -23.95 -17.94 -33.76
N LEU A 79 -23.03 -17.87 -32.80
CA LEU A 79 -21.68 -18.45 -32.88
C LEU A 79 -21.56 -19.64 -31.93
N VAL A 80 -21.10 -20.78 -32.44
CA VAL A 80 -20.81 -22.00 -31.67
C VAL A 80 -19.31 -22.30 -31.75
N PRO A 81 -18.50 -21.84 -30.79
CA PRO A 81 -17.08 -22.15 -30.71
C PRO A 81 -16.83 -23.54 -30.11
N GLY A 82 -15.71 -24.15 -30.49
CA GLY A 82 -15.37 -25.52 -30.08
C GLY A 82 -16.47 -26.52 -30.46
N CYS A 83 -17.03 -26.38 -31.67
CA CYS A 83 -18.25 -27.10 -32.03
C CYS A 83 -18.07 -28.63 -32.04
N GLY A 84 -16.85 -29.13 -32.27
CA GLY A 84 -16.57 -30.55 -32.39
C GLY A 84 -17.50 -31.26 -33.37
N ASN A 85 -17.84 -32.51 -33.08
CA ASN A 85 -18.79 -33.32 -33.86
C ASN A 85 -20.19 -33.39 -33.21
N SER A 86 -20.52 -32.37 -32.41
CA SER A 86 -21.80 -32.21 -31.70
C SER A 86 -22.96 -32.04 -32.67
N ARG A 87 -24.15 -32.56 -32.32
CA ARG A 87 -25.39 -32.34 -33.09
C ARG A 87 -26.15 -31.10 -32.67
N LEU A 88 -25.67 -30.37 -31.66
CA LEU A 88 -26.33 -29.17 -31.12
C LEU A 88 -26.68 -28.16 -32.22
N SER A 89 -25.74 -27.85 -33.11
CA SER A 89 -25.96 -26.89 -34.20
C SER A 89 -26.96 -27.40 -35.23
N GLU A 90 -26.99 -28.72 -35.49
CA GLU A 90 -27.98 -29.35 -36.37
C GLU A 90 -29.39 -29.19 -35.80
N GLN A 91 -29.52 -29.39 -34.49
CA GLN A 91 -30.79 -29.35 -33.78
C GLN A 91 -31.32 -27.92 -33.61
N LEU A 92 -30.44 -26.94 -33.39
CA LEU A 92 -30.78 -25.52 -33.40
C LEU A 92 -31.28 -25.08 -34.77
N TYR A 93 -30.62 -25.53 -35.84
CA TYR A 93 -31.05 -25.24 -37.20
C TYR A 93 -32.44 -25.81 -37.49
N ASP A 94 -32.67 -27.07 -37.13
CA ASP A 94 -33.96 -27.74 -37.31
C ASP A 94 -35.07 -27.12 -36.42
N ALA A 95 -34.70 -26.43 -35.34
CA ALA A 95 -35.60 -25.67 -34.48
C ALA A 95 -35.93 -24.25 -35.01
N GLY A 96 -35.30 -23.81 -36.11
CA GLY A 96 -35.63 -22.56 -36.80
C GLY A 96 -34.50 -21.52 -36.84
N PHE A 97 -33.39 -21.74 -36.14
CA PHE A 97 -32.27 -20.78 -36.11
C PHE A 97 -31.31 -21.04 -37.28
N ARG A 98 -31.42 -20.26 -38.37
CA ARG A 98 -30.69 -20.55 -39.62
C ARG A 98 -29.31 -19.90 -39.71
N CYS A 99 -29.09 -18.79 -39.01
CA CYS A 99 -27.82 -18.06 -38.98
C CYS A 99 -26.85 -18.58 -37.91
N ILE A 100 -26.37 -19.82 -38.09
CA ILE A 100 -25.41 -20.44 -37.17
C ILE A 100 -24.02 -20.50 -37.81
N THR A 101 -23.02 -19.95 -37.13
CA THR A 101 -21.60 -20.06 -37.47
C THR A 101 -20.90 -20.95 -36.45
N ASN A 102 -20.26 -22.01 -36.93
CA ASN A 102 -19.55 -22.99 -36.11
C ASN A 102 -18.05 -22.85 -36.34
N ILE A 103 -17.27 -22.83 -35.25
CA ILE A 103 -15.82 -22.78 -35.32
C ILE A 103 -15.17 -23.85 -34.46
N ASP A 104 -14.04 -24.36 -34.94
CA ASP A 104 -13.17 -25.30 -34.24
C ASP A 104 -11.76 -25.19 -34.82
N PHE A 105 -10.72 -25.37 -34.01
CA PHE A 105 -9.33 -25.35 -34.48
C PHE A 105 -8.94 -26.61 -35.27
N SER A 106 -9.73 -27.69 -35.16
CA SER A 106 -9.54 -28.95 -35.87
C SER A 106 -10.09 -28.84 -37.29
N LYS A 107 -9.19 -28.97 -38.26
CA LYS A 107 -9.59 -28.98 -39.67
C LYS A 107 -10.37 -30.25 -40.03
N VAL A 108 -10.08 -31.35 -39.34
CA VAL A 108 -10.72 -32.65 -39.55
C VAL A 108 -12.21 -32.54 -39.23
N VAL A 109 -12.55 -32.09 -38.03
CA VAL A 109 -13.95 -32.04 -37.58
C VAL A 109 -14.79 -31.04 -38.36
N ILE A 110 -14.23 -29.87 -38.69
CA ILE A 110 -14.90 -28.86 -39.52
C ILE A 110 -15.17 -29.41 -40.92
N GLY A 111 -14.21 -30.11 -41.52
CA GLY A 111 -14.39 -30.72 -42.84
C GLY A 111 -15.51 -31.77 -42.85
N ASP A 112 -15.58 -32.58 -41.80
CA ASP A 112 -16.59 -33.64 -41.69
C ASP A 112 -17.98 -33.09 -41.39
N MET A 113 -18.09 -32.13 -40.47
CA MET A 113 -19.36 -31.48 -40.15
C MET A 113 -19.92 -30.67 -41.32
N LEU A 114 -19.05 -30.01 -42.10
CA LEU A 114 -19.45 -29.33 -43.33
C LEU A 114 -20.05 -30.33 -44.35
N LYS A 115 -19.34 -31.43 -44.65
CA LYS A 115 -19.83 -32.45 -45.61
C LYS A 115 -21.17 -33.03 -45.18
N ARG A 116 -21.33 -33.27 -43.87
CA ARG A 116 -22.55 -33.82 -43.27
C ARG A 116 -23.76 -32.89 -43.39
N ASN A 117 -23.54 -31.57 -43.33
CA ASN A 117 -24.63 -30.59 -43.21
C ASN A 117 -24.88 -29.75 -44.47
N VAL A 118 -23.92 -29.65 -45.40
CA VAL A 118 -23.99 -28.73 -46.56
C VAL A 118 -25.23 -28.94 -47.44
N ARG A 119 -25.77 -30.17 -47.54
CA ARG A 119 -26.95 -30.46 -48.37
C ARG A 119 -28.28 -30.20 -47.65
N SER A 120 -28.37 -30.56 -46.37
CA SER A 120 -29.62 -30.48 -45.59
C SER A 120 -29.79 -29.13 -44.89
N ARG A 121 -28.69 -28.45 -44.55
CA ARG A 121 -28.66 -27.23 -43.73
C ARG A 121 -27.69 -26.20 -44.33
N PRO A 122 -27.98 -25.70 -45.54
CA PRO A 122 -27.03 -24.92 -46.35
C PRO A 122 -26.66 -23.55 -45.74
N CYS A 123 -27.48 -22.99 -44.85
CA CYS A 123 -27.19 -21.69 -44.23
C CYS A 123 -26.18 -21.76 -43.07
N MET A 124 -25.88 -22.96 -42.55
CA MET A 124 -24.85 -23.11 -41.52
C MET A 124 -23.45 -22.87 -42.07
N ARG A 125 -22.66 -22.08 -41.35
CA ARG A 125 -21.26 -21.80 -41.69
C ARG A 125 -20.35 -22.63 -40.80
N TRP A 126 -19.26 -23.14 -41.39
CA TRP A 126 -18.24 -23.94 -40.69
C TRP A 126 -16.87 -23.37 -41.02
N ARG A 127 -16.09 -22.97 -40.01
CA ARG A 127 -14.77 -22.35 -40.21
C ARG A 127 -13.73 -22.94 -39.27
N VAL A 128 -12.55 -23.21 -39.80
CA VAL A 128 -11.39 -23.57 -38.98
C VAL A 128 -10.86 -22.30 -38.33
N MET A 129 -10.91 -22.20 -37.01
CA MET A 129 -10.53 -20.99 -36.28
C MET A 129 -10.22 -21.32 -34.82
N ASP A 130 -9.22 -20.65 -34.27
CA ASP A 130 -8.94 -20.66 -32.83
C ASP A 130 -9.90 -19.71 -32.11
N MET A 131 -10.60 -20.21 -31.09
CA MET A 131 -11.55 -19.41 -30.32
C MET A 131 -10.88 -18.37 -29.41
N THR A 132 -9.58 -18.51 -29.12
CA THR A 132 -8.81 -17.51 -28.36
C THR A 132 -8.38 -16.31 -29.21
N SER A 133 -8.56 -16.36 -30.54
CA SER A 133 -8.22 -15.30 -31.48
C SER A 133 -9.15 -15.34 -32.71
N MET A 134 -10.37 -14.86 -32.55
CA MET A 134 -11.42 -14.93 -33.57
C MET A 134 -11.26 -13.86 -34.66
N GLN A 135 -11.36 -14.26 -35.92
CA GLN A 135 -11.23 -13.36 -37.07
C GLN A 135 -12.58 -12.79 -37.52
N PHE A 136 -13.41 -12.38 -36.55
CA PHE A 136 -14.68 -11.71 -36.77
C PHE A 136 -14.59 -10.23 -36.38
N ALA A 137 -15.45 -9.40 -36.96
CA ALA A 137 -15.56 -8.00 -36.55
C ALA A 137 -16.20 -7.90 -35.15
N ASP A 138 -15.95 -6.78 -34.47
CA ASP A 138 -16.59 -6.49 -33.19
C ASP A 138 -18.12 -6.43 -33.36
N LYS A 139 -18.87 -6.85 -32.34
CA LYS A 139 -20.35 -6.83 -32.34
C LYS A 139 -20.98 -7.52 -33.56
N SER A 140 -20.48 -8.69 -33.93
CA SER A 140 -20.98 -9.49 -35.07
C SER A 140 -22.05 -10.52 -34.72
N PHE A 141 -22.18 -10.90 -33.44
CA PHE A 141 -23.08 -11.98 -33.02
C PHE A 141 -23.98 -11.55 -31.88
N ASP A 142 -25.22 -12.03 -31.89
CA ASP A 142 -26.17 -11.83 -30.81
C ASP A 142 -25.98 -12.85 -29.71
N ILE A 143 -25.57 -14.07 -30.08
CA ILE A 143 -25.46 -15.20 -29.16
C ILE A 143 -24.17 -15.96 -29.42
N VAL A 144 -23.41 -16.21 -28.36
CA VAL A 144 -22.30 -17.16 -28.37
C VAL A 144 -22.70 -18.33 -27.48
N LEU A 145 -22.71 -19.54 -28.05
CA LEU A 145 -23.11 -20.76 -27.37
C LEU A 145 -21.92 -21.72 -27.23
N ASP A 146 -21.34 -21.75 -26.05
CA ASP A 146 -20.22 -22.62 -25.70
C ASP A 146 -20.68 -23.88 -24.96
N LYS A 147 -20.15 -25.03 -25.37
CA LYS A 147 -20.44 -26.32 -24.74
C LYS A 147 -19.15 -27.07 -24.42
N GLY A 148 -18.51 -26.65 -23.32
CA GLY A 148 -17.27 -27.24 -22.83
C GLY A 148 -16.00 -26.79 -23.53
N GLY A 149 -16.07 -25.80 -24.43
CA GLY A 149 -14.90 -25.17 -25.01
C GLY A 149 -14.13 -24.36 -23.97
N LEU A 150 -14.83 -23.63 -23.09
CA LEU A 150 -14.18 -22.93 -21.97
C LEU A 150 -13.47 -23.92 -21.03
N ASP A 151 -14.14 -25.01 -20.64
CA ASP A 151 -13.56 -26.01 -19.73
C ASP A 151 -12.34 -26.69 -20.34
N ALA A 152 -12.37 -26.99 -21.64
CA ALA A 152 -11.23 -27.56 -22.36
C ALA A 152 -10.00 -26.62 -22.37
N LEU A 153 -10.22 -25.30 -22.36
CA LEU A 153 -9.14 -24.33 -22.24
C LEU A 153 -8.63 -24.17 -20.81
N MET A 154 -9.43 -24.50 -19.79
CA MET A 154 -9.14 -24.24 -18.37
C MET A 154 -8.33 -25.36 -17.70
N GLU A 155 -7.31 -25.88 -18.39
CA GLU A 155 -6.33 -26.84 -17.87
C GLU A 155 -5.40 -26.19 -16.81
N PRO A 156 -4.92 -26.92 -15.77
CA PRO A 156 -4.25 -26.29 -14.62
C PRO A 156 -3.06 -25.37 -14.89
N GLU A 157 -2.25 -25.62 -15.93
CA GLU A 157 -1.03 -24.84 -16.17
C GLU A 157 -1.26 -23.57 -17.00
N LEU A 158 -2.02 -23.65 -18.09
CA LEU A 158 -2.23 -22.54 -19.04
C LEU A 158 -3.63 -21.92 -18.97
N GLY A 159 -4.54 -22.54 -18.21
CA GLY A 159 -5.97 -22.29 -18.25
C GLY A 159 -6.39 -20.85 -17.99
N PRO A 160 -5.95 -20.20 -16.90
CA PRO A 160 -6.34 -18.82 -16.61
C PRO A 160 -6.00 -17.84 -17.74
N THR A 161 -4.91 -18.08 -18.47
CA THR A 161 -4.48 -17.22 -19.58
C THR A 161 -5.34 -17.44 -20.83
N LEU A 162 -5.53 -18.70 -21.23
CA LEU A 162 -6.31 -19.05 -22.43
C LEU A 162 -7.81 -18.77 -22.24
N GLY A 163 -8.37 -19.11 -21.08
CA GLY A 163 -9.76 -18.80 -20.73
C GLY A 163 -10.02 -17.29 -20.72
N THR A 164 -9.08 -16.49 -20.22
CA THR A 164 -9.19 -15.02 -20.29
C THR A 164 -9.22 -14.51 -21.74
N GLN A 165 -8.35 -15.04 -22.61
CA GLN A 165 -8.31 -14.64 -24.02
C GLN A 165 -9.63 -14.98 -24.73
N TYR A 166 -10.13 -16.19 -24.53
CA TYR A 166 -11.39 -16.63 -25.09
C TYR A 166 -12.56 -15.76 -24.63
N VAL A 167 -12.68 -15.51 -23.32
CA VAL A 167 -13.75 -14.65 -22.77
C VAL A 167 -13.66 -13.22 -23.32
N SER A 168 -12.45 -12.67 -23.50
CA SER A 168 -12.27 -11.35 -24.11
C SER A 168 -12.77 -11.32 -25.57
N GLU A 169 -12.48 -12.35 -26.36
CA GLU A 169 -13.02 -12.48 -27.72
C GLU A 169 -14.55 -12.59 -27.73
N VAL A 170 -15.13 -13.38 -26.82
CA VAL A 170 -16.59 -13.48 -26.66
C VAL A 170 -17.20 -12.11 -26.38
N LYS A 171 -16.65 -11.34 -25.42
CA LYS A 171 -17.13 -10.00 -25.08
C LYS A 171 -17.04 -9.02 -26.27
N ARG A 172 -16.00 -9.17 -27.11
CA ARG A 172 -15.75 -8.34 -28.29
C ARG A 172 -16.73 -8.62 -29.42
N VAL A 173 -16.96 -9.88 -29.75
CA VAL A 173 -17.82 -10.27 -30.89
C VAL A 173 -19.31 -10.15 -30.58
N LEU A 174 -19.70 -10.09 -29.30
CA LEU A 174 -21.10 -9.91 -28.89
C LEU A 174 -21.62 -8.48 -29.11
N THR A 175 -22.80 -8.38 -29.71
CA THR A 175 -23.60 -7.15 -29.82
C THR A 175 -24.02 -6.64 -28.44
N ASP A 176 -24.46 -5.39 -28.36
CA ASP A 176 -25.01 -4.84 -27.12
C ASP A 176 -26.38 -5.48 -26.85
N GLY A 177 -26.60 -6.01 -25.65
CA GLY A 177 -27.73 -6.92 -25.37
C GLY A 177 -27.47 -8.39 -25.73
N GLY A 178 -26.33 -8.70 -26.36
CA GLY A 178 -25.96 -10.06 -26.72
C GLY A 178 -25.70 -10.97 -25.51
N LYS A 179 -25.88 -12.28 -25.71
CA LYS A 179 -25.80 -13.30 -24.64
C LYS A 179 -24.67 -14.30 -24.90
N PHE A 180 -23.84 -14.50 -23.88
CA PHE A 180 -22.95 -15.65 -23.80
C PHE A 180 -23.63 -16.76 -22.99
N ILE A 181 -23.83 -17.92 -23.61
CA ILE A 181 -24.43 -19.10 -23.01
C ILE A 181 -23.34 -20.18 -22.93
N CYS A 182 -22.87 -20.48 -21.73
CA CYS A 182 -21.77 -21.43 -21.49
C CYS A 182 -22.28 -22.62 -20.68
N LEU A 183 -22.09 -23.84 -21.22
CA LEU A 183 -22.29 -25.08 -20.48
C LEU A 183 -20.96 -25.51 -19.87
N THR A 184 -20.93 -25.60 -18.54
CA THR A 184 -19.72 -25.89 -17.77
C THR A 184 -20.02 -26.83 -16.60
N LEU A 185 -18.98 -27.52 -16.12
CA LEU A 185 -19.01 -28.20 -14.81
C LEU A 185 -18.93 -27.22 -13.63
N GLY A 186 -18.62 -25.94 -13.86
CA GLY A 186 -18.60 -24.92 -12.81
C GLY A 186 -17.55 -25.21 -11.74
N GLU A 187 -16.39 -25.73 -12.13
CA GLU A 187 -15.27 -25.92 -11.22
C GLU A 187 -14.79 -24.57 -10.66
N SER A 188 -14.25 -24.59 -9.44
CA SER A 188 -13.94 -23.38 -8.68
C SER A 188 -12.93 -22.47 -9.39
N HIS A 189 -11.94 -23.04 -10.10
CA HIS A 189 -10.98 -22.26 -10.88
C HIS A 189 -11.60 -21.62 -12.13
N VAL A 190 -12.56 -22.29 -12.77
CA VAL A 190 -13.31 -21.74 -13.92
C VAL A 190 -14.15 -20.55 -13.47
N LEU A 191 -14.92 -20.72 -12.40
CA LEU A 191 -15.77 -19.66 -11.84
C LEU A 191 -14.96 -18.49 -11.27
N GLY A 192 -13.83 -18.79 -10.62
CA GLY A 192 -12.91 -17.78 -10.08
C GLY A 192 -12.32 -16.86 -11.15
N MET A 193 -12.17 -17.33 -12.39
CA MET A 193 -11.79 -16.49 -13.54
C MET A 193 -13.01 -15.83 -14.18
N PHE A 194 -14.09 -16.58 -14.37
CA PHE A 194 -15.28 -16.15 -15.10
C PHE A 194 -16.01 -14.98 -14.42
N PHE A 195 -16.32 -15.09 -13.12
CA PHE A 195 -17.14 -14.10 -12.43
C PHE A 195 -16.51 -12.69 -12.40
N PRO A 196 -15.21 -12.52 -12.12
CA PRO A 196 -14.57 -11.21 -12.21
C PRO A 196 -14.65 -10.59 -13.60
N LYS A 197 -14.56 -11.38 -14.67
CA LYS A 197 -14.56 -10.90 -16.06
C LYS A 197 -15.93 -10.44 -16.56
N PHE A 198 -17.00 -10.99 -16.00
CA PHE A 198 -18.40 -10.64 -16.27
C PHE A 198 -19.03 -9.83 -15.13
N ARG A 199 -18.24 -9.00 -14.46
CA ARG A 199 -18.73 -8.26 -13.29
C ARG A 199 -19.46 -6.98 -13.62
N TYR A 200 -18.88 -6.16 -14.49
CA TYR A 200 -19.40 -4.84 -14.84
C TYR A 200 -20.02 -4.84 -16.23
N GLY A 201 -21.26 -4.35 -16.35
CA GLY A 201 -21.98 -4.33 -17.63
C GLY A 201 -22.49 -5.69 -18.09
N TRP A 202 -22.59 -6.67 -17.17
CA TRP A 202 -23.09 -8.01 -17.46
C TRP A 202 -24.05 -8.50 -16.38
N LYS A 203 -25.16 -9.09 -16.81
CA LYS A 203 -26.10 -9.83 -15.96
C LYS A 203 -25.80 -11.32 -16.09
N ILE A 204 -25.58 -11.99 -14.97
CA ILE A 204 -25.29 -13.43 -14.94
C ILE A 204 -26.48 -14.18 -14.34
N ASN A 205 -26.98 -15.18 -15.06
CA ASN A 205 -27.95 -16.15 -14.58
C ASN A 205 -27.37 -17.56 -14.68
N ILE A 206 -27.50 -18.37 -13.64
CA ILE A 206 -27.03 -19.76 -13.63
C ILE A 206 -28.20 -20.72 -13.45
N HIS A 207 -28.28 -21.69 -14.36
CA HIS A 207 -29.28 -22.75 -14.34
C HIS A 207 -28.62 -24.11 -14.13
N VAL A 208 -29.29 -25.00 -13.39
CA VAL A 208 -28.88 -26.41 -13.21
C VAL A 208 -29.61 -27.27 -14.23
N LEU A 209 -28.89 -28.14 -14.92
CA LEU A 209 -29.50 -29.09 -15.84
C LEU A 209 -30.05 -30.33 -15.11
N PRO A 210 -31.21 -30.87 -15.51
CA PRO A 210 -31.77 -32.10 -14.93
C PRO A 210 -30.87 -33.32 -15.22
N GLN A 211 -30.43 -34.03 -14.17
CA GLN A 211 -29.69 -35.29 -14.31
C GLN A 211 -30.62 -36.46 -14.64
N LYS A 212 -30.19 -37.35 -15.55
CA LYS A 212 -30.80 -38.68 -15.69
C LYS A 212 -30.37 -39.55 -14.50
N PRO A 213 -31.29 -40.27 -13.82
CA PRO A 213 -30.92 -41.22 -12.78
C PRO A 213 -30.16 -42.40 -13.40
N SER A 214 -28.84 -42.40 -13.26
CA SER A 214 -27.98 -43.51 -13.68
C SER A 214 -27.85 -44.50 -12.53
N LYS A 215 -28.19 -45.77 -12.78
CA LYS A 215 -28.19 -46.84 -11.77
C LYS A 215 -26.80 -47.40 -11.42
N ASN A 216 -25.71 -46.97 -12.08
CA ASN A 216 -24.37 -47.48 -11.80
C ASN A 216 -23.30 -46.40 -12.05
N TYR A 217 -22.44 -46.20 -11.04
CA TYR A 217 -21.18 -45.41 -10.96
C TYR A 217 -21.25 -43.93 -10.55
N LYS A 218 -20.61 -43.66 -9.39
CA LYS A 218 -20.09 -42.42 -8.77
C LYS A 218 -21.03 -41.19 -8.72
N PRO A 219 -20.83 -40.23 -7.79
CA PRO A 219 -21.63 -39.00 -7.79
C PRO A 219 -21.41 -38.31 -9.14
N SER A 220 -22.42 -38.27 -10.00
CA SER A 220 -22.31 -37.63 -11.31
C SER A 220 -22.15 -36.13 -11.09
N LEU A 221 -21.05 -35.55 -11.57
CA LEU A 221 -20.87 -34.10 -11.64
C LEU A 221 -22.10 -33.49 -12.34
N ARG A 222 -22.59 -32.37 -11.81
CA ARG A 222 -23.71 -31.62 -12.38
C ARG A 222 -23.17 -30.65 -13.43
N THR A 223 -23.97 -30.44 -14.48
CA THR A 223 -23.69 -29.45 -15.51
C THR A 223 -24.54 -28.22 -15.25
N PHE A 224 -23.92 -27.06 -15.38
CA PHE A 224 -24.54 -25.76 -15.23
C PHE A 224 -24.59 -25.05 -16.59
N LEU A 225 -25.68 -24.32 -16.81
CA LEU A 225 -25.85 -23.40 -17.92
C LEU A 225 -25.70 -21.98 -17.37
N VAL A 226 -24.58 -21.33 -17.68
CA VAL A 226 -24.29 -19.95 -17.29
C VAL A 226 -24.65 -19.03 -18.45
N VAL A 227 -25.55 -18.08 -18.19
CA VAL A 227 -25.99 -17.07 -19.16
C VAL A 227 -25.47 -15.71 -18.72
N ALA A 228 -24.49 -15.16 -19.44
CA ALA A 228 -23.99 -13.82 -19.24
C ALA A 228 -24.52 -12.90 -20.36
N GLU A 229 -25.39 -11.97 -19.99
CA GLU A 229 -26.04 -11.01 -20.90
C GLU A 229 -25.39 -9.64 -20.78
N LYS A 230 -25.01 -9.04 -21.91
CA LYS A 230 -24.37 -7.73 -21.96
C LYS A 230 -25.41 -6.64 -21.70
N ALA A 231 -25.36 -6.02 -20.52
CA ALA A 231 -26.38 -5.09 -20.05
C ALA A 231 -25.88 -3.64 -20.05
N SER A 232 -26.79 -2.70 -20.33
CA SER A 232 -26.61 -1.25 -20.13
C SER A 232 -27.72 -0.73 -19.22
N PRO A 233 -27.44 0.10 -18.18
CA PRO A 233 -26.14 0.64 -17.76
C PRO A 233 -25.25 -0.36 -16.98
N ASN A 234 -23.98 0.02 -16.75
CA ASN A 234 -22.92 -0.75 -16.04
C ASN A 234 -23.19 -0.98 -14.53
N THR A 235 -24.45 -1.13 -14.14
CA THR A 235 -24.85 -1.35 -12.75
C THR A 235 -24.46 -2.76 -12.30
N LEU A 236 -23.83 -2.86 -11.12
CA LEU A 236 -23.54 -4.13 -10.47
C LEU A 236 -24.85 -4.82 -10.09
N GLN A 237 -25.09 -6.00 -10.65
CA GLN A 237 -26.19 -6.89 -10.28
C GLN A 237 -25.63 -8.15 -9.64
N THR A 238 -26.33 -8.67 -8.63
CA THR A 238 -26.03 -10.00 -8.08
C THR A 238 -26.29 -11.08 -9.13
N ILE A 239 -25.51 -12.15 -9.06
CA ILE A 239 -25.68 -13.34 -9.87
C ILE A 239 -26.98 -14.02 -9.43
N LEU A 240 -27.88 -14.24 -10.39
CA LEU A 240 -29.15 -14.91 -10.16
C LEU A 240 -29.00 -16.42 -10.41
N THR A 241 -29.61 -17.24 -9.56
CA THR A 241 -29.65 -18.69 -9.73
C THR A 241 -31.09 -19.15 -9.89
N SER A 242 -31.33 -20.15 -10.74
CA SER A 242 -32.66 -20.78 -10.86
C SER A 242 -32.86 -21.95 -9.90
N PHE A 243 -31.98 -22.10 -8.91
CA PHE A 243 -31.97 -23.19 -7.94
C PHE A 243 -31.63 -22.66 -6.54
N HIS A 244 -32.13 -23.36 -5.52
CA HIS A 244 -31.79 -23.09 -4.12
C HIS A 244 -30.58 -23.93 -3.69
N HIS A 245 -29.75 -23.39 -2.78
CA HIS A 245 -28.55 -24.08 -2.28
C HIS A 245 -28.85 -25.51 -1.78
N ASP A 246 -29.99 -25.71 -1.13
CA ASP A 246 -30.41 -27.02 -0.58
C ASP A 246 -30.68 -28.09 -1.66
N THR A 247 -30.84 -27.70 -2.93
CA THR A 247 -31.18 -28.61 -4.04
C THR A 247 -29.96 -29.21 -4.75
N LEU A 248 -28.75 -28.72 -4.45
CA LEU A 248 -27.51 -29.14 -5.10
C LEU A 248 -26.88 -30.40 -4.47
N GLY A 249 -27.20 -30.70 -3.21
CA GLY A 249 -26.64 -31.81 -2.44
C GLY A 249 -25.26 -31.51 -1.85
N ASN A 250 -24.74 -32.41 -1.01
CA ASN A 250 -23.52 -32.18 -0.20
C ASN A 250 -22.21 -32.65 -0.88
N GLY A 251 -22.06 -32.47 -2.19
CA GLY A 251 -20.83 -32.85 -2.93
C GLY A 251 -19.82 -31.72 -3.05
N ASP A 252 -18.53 -32.03 -3.23
CA ASP A 252 -17.44 -31.05 -3.34
C ASP A 252 -17.69 -30.01 -4.44
N GLN A 253 -18.20 -30.43 -5.61
CA GLN A 253 -18.58 -29.53 -6.71
C GLN A 253 -19.70 -28.55 -6.30
N ALA A 254 -20.71 -29.02 -5.57
CA ALA A 254 -21.84 -28.22 -5.11
C ALA A 254 -21.42 -27.19 -4.04
N CYS A 255 -20.49 -27.58 -3.17
CA CYS A 255 -19.87 -26.69 -2.20
C CYS A 255 -19.05 -25.60 -2.91
N GLY A 256 -18.20 -25.98 -3.86
CA GLY A 256 -17.35 -25.03 -4.61
C GLY A 256 -18.14 -23.97 -5.38
N ILE A 257 -19.20 -24.35 -6.10
CA ILE A 257 -20.04 -23.37 -6.82
C ILE A 257 -20.82 -22.47 -5.84
N THR A 258 -21.30 -23.02 -4.73
CA THR A 258 -22.00 -22.25 -3.69
C THR A 258 -21.07 -21.20 -3.08
N GLU A 259 -19.87 -21.61 -2.67
CA GLU A 259 -18.87 -20.71 -2.09
C GLU A 259 -18.44 -19.63 -3.09
N ALA A 260 -18.22 -19.98 -4.36
CA ALA A 260 -17.88 -19.03 -5.41
C ALA A 260 -19.00 -18.00 -5.64
N LEU A 261 -20.27 -18.45 -5.65
CA LEU A 261 -21.44 -17.59 -5.79
C LEU A 261 -21.64 -16.66 -4.60
N GLU A 262 -21.56 -17.18 -3.38
CA GLU A 262 -21.69 -16.39 -2.16
C GLU A 262 -20.57 -15.36 -2.05
N THR A 263 -19.33 -15.76 -2.34
CA THR A 263 -18.17 -14.86 -2.34
C THR A 263 -18.35 -13.74 -3.35
N GLU A 264 -18.69 -14.07 -4.60
CA GLU A 264 -18.87 -13.08 -5.65
C GLU A 264 -20.09 -12.18 -5.42
N ASN A 265 -21.22 -12.71 -4.92
CA ASN A 265 -22.38 -11.90 -4.60
C ASN A 265 -22.10 -10.98 -3.40
N LYS A 266 -21.40 -11.45 -2.38
CA LYS A 266 -20.93 -10.62 -1.26
C LYS A 266 -20.02 -9.50 -1.74
N ILE A 267 -19.12 -9.80 -2.67
CA ILE A 267 -18.28 -8.82 -3.36
C ILE A 267 -19.19 -7.78 -4.05
N ARG A 268 -20.10 -8.20 -4.94
CA ARG A 268 -21.02 -7.32 -5.67
C ARG A 268 -21.90 -6.45 -4.76
N THR A 269 -22.39 -6.98 -3.63
CA THR A 269 -23.20 -6.22 -2.66
C THR A 269 -22.36 -5.25 -1.82
N ASN A 270 -21.17 -5.67 -1.37
CA ASN A 270 -20.27 -4.78 -0.63
C ASN A 270 -19.81 -3.61 -1.51
N TRP A 271 -19.69 -3.82 -2.81
CA TRP A 271 -19.27 -2.81 -3.77
C TRP A 271 -20.34 -1.75 -4.07
N SER A 272 -21.60 -2.02 -3.72
CA SER A 272 -22.68 -1.02 -3.72
C SER A 272 -22.47 0.06 -2.63
N SER A 273 -21.62 -0.20 -1.63
CA SER A 273 -21.35 0.70 -0.50
C SER A 273 -20.17 1.67 -0.70
N GLY A 274 -19.49 1.62 -1.85
CA GLY A 274 -18.51 2.64 -2.26
C GLY A 274 -17.09 2.53 -1.66
N LYS A 275 -16.72 1.44 -0.98
CA LYS A 275 -15.37 1.24 -0.43
C LYS A 275 -14.38 0.69 -1.45
N ASP A 276 -13.20 1.32 -1.54
CA ASP A 276 -11.95 0.89 -2.21
C ASP A 276 -12.04 -0.33 -3.14
N ILE A 277 -12.62 -0.11 -4.33
CA ILE A 277 -12.76 -1.12 -5.37
C ILE A 277 -11.54 -1.07 -6.28
N LEU A 278 -10.95 -2.24 -6.53
CA LEU A 278 -9.85 -2.41 -7.48
C LEU A 278 -10.42 -2.73 -8.87
N TYR A 279 -10.27 -1.80 -9.81
CA TYR A 279 -10.75 -1.93 -11.18
C TYR A 279 -9.67 -2.49 -12.12
N SER A 280 -10.07 -3.18 -13.19
CA SER A 280 -9.17 -3.41 -14.31
C SER A 280 -9.22 -2.25 -15.31
N LEU A 281 -8.19 -2.12 -16.15
CA LEU A 281 -8.17 -1.11 -17.22
C LEU A 281 -9.36 -1.30 -18.20
N GLU A 282 -9.78 -2.55 -18.43
CA GLU A 282 -10.94 -2.88 -19.27
C GLU A 282 -12.24 -2.33 -18.68
N ASP A 283 -12.43 -2.43 -17.35
CA ASP A 283 -13.61 -1.94 -16.64
C ASP A 283 -13.73 -0.41 -16.72
N LEU A 284 -12.59 0.29 -16.67
CA LEU A 284 -12.58 1.74 -16.79
C LEU A 284 -12.85 2.21 -18.22
N LYS A 285 -12.36 1.49 -19.23
CA LYS A 285 -12.63 1.79 -20.65
C LYS A 285 -14.11 1.66 -21.03
N ILE A 286 -14.84 0.73 -20.41
CA ILE A 286 -16.29 0.62 -20.61
C ILE A 286 -17.10 1.65 -19.81
N GLY A 287 -16.44 2.53 -19.05
CA GLY A 287 -17.06 3.69 -18.40
C GLY A 287 -17.67 3.42 -17.02
N VAL A 288 -17.22 2.39 -16.28
CA VAL A 288 -17.75 2.05 -14.94
C VAL A 288 -17.65 3.22 -13.94
N LYS A 289 -16.64 4.08 -14.09
CA LYS A 289 -16.44 5.30 -13.29
C LYS A 289 -16.50 6.57 -14.15
N GLY A 290 -17.33 6.55 -15.18
CA GLY A 290 -17.41 7.63 -16.17
C GLY A 290 -16.29 7.55 -17.20
N ASP A 291 -16.21 8.57 -18.05
CA ASP A 291 -15.23 8.68 -19.13
C ASP A 291 -13.86 9.04 -18.56
N ILE A 292 -12.99 8.05 -18.37
CA ILE A 292 -11.64 8.27 -17.84
C ILE A 292 -10.77 9.15 -18.74
N SER A 293 -11.13 9.34 -20.01
CA SER A 293 -10.39 10.27 -20.89
C SER A 293 -10.65 11.74 -20.55
N LYS A 294 -11.63 12.01 -19.67
CA LYS A 294 -11.98 13.34 -19.18
C LYS A 294 -11.56 13.51 -17.73
N PHE A 295 -11.21 14.75 -17.40
CA PHE A 295 -10.94 15.17 -16.04
C PHE A 295 -12.26 15.29 -15.25
N SER A 296 -12.31 14.70 -14.06
CA SER A 296 -13.48 14.68 -13.17
C SER A 296 -13.06 15.08 -11.75
N PRO A 297 -13.35 16.30 -11.28
CA PRO A 297 -12.86 16.78 -9.98
C PRO A 297 -13.18 15.84 -8.81
N GLY A 298 -12.17 15.50 -8.01
CA GLY A 298 -12.31 14.63 -6.85
C GLY A 298 -12.49 13.14 -7.18
N LEU A 299 -12.30 12.73 -8.44
CA LEU A 299 -12.30 11.32 -8.83
C LEU A 299 -11.12 10.60 -8.17
N ARG A 300 -11.42 9.49 -7.49
CA ARG A 300 -10.42 8.55 -6.97
C ARG A 300 -10.77 7.14 -7.40
N VAL A 301 -9.84 6.46 -8.05
CA VAL A 301 -10.03 5.11 -8.61
C VAL A 301 -8.79 4.27 -8.32
N GLN A 302 -8.96 3.12 -7.69
CA GLN A 302 -7.89 2.13 -7.53
C GLN A 302 -7.95 1.12 -8.68
N LEU A 303 -6.81 0.77 -9.26
CA LEU A 303 -6.74 -0.17 -10.37
C LEU A 303 -5.42 -0.94 -10.38
N THR A 304 -5.41 -2.09 -11.06
CA THR A 304 -4.18 -2.80 -11.40
C THR A 304 -3.74 -2.45 -12.81
N LEU A 305 -2.45 -2.15 -12.98
CA LEU A 305 -1.80 -1.94 -14.27
C LEU A 305 -0.79 -3.05 -14.57
N GLY A 306 -0.71 -3.46 -15.83
CA GLY A 306 0.24 -4.47 -16.29
C GLY A 306 -0.29 -5.91 -16.22
N GLY A 307 0.61 -6.89 -16.29
CA GLY A 307 0.30 -8.33 -16.32
C GLY A 307 0.79 -9.08 -17.57
N PRO A 308 0.59 -10.41 -17.63
CA PRO A 308 1.15 -11.26 -18.68
C PRO A 308 0.74 -10.77 -20.07
N ARG A 309 1.74 -10.55 -20.95
CA ARG A 309 1.63 -10.00 -22.33
C ARG A 309 1.41 -8.48 -22.45
N GLN A 310 1.21 -7.72 -21.37
CA GLN A 310 1.03 -6.25 -21.44
C GLN A 310 2.21 -5.46 -20.88
N SER A 311 2.89 -5.99 -19.87
CA SER A 311 4.06 -5.37 -19.25
C SER A 311 4.90 -6.46 -18.58
N CYS A 312 6.15 -6.13 -18.25
CA CYS A 312 7.03 -7.01 -17.51
C CYS A 312 6.58 -7.19 -16.05
N PHE A 313 5.73 -6.29 -15.54
CA PHE A 313 5.39 -6.16 -14.13
C PHE A 313 3.88 -5.97 -13.91
N CYS A 314 3.47 -6.06 -12.65
CA CYS A 314 2.11 -5.78 -12.20
C CYS A 314 2.15 -4.73 -11.10
N TYR A 315 1.36 -3.66 -11.25
CA TYR A 315 1.38 -2.48 -10.40
C TYR A 315 0.01 -2.22 -9.78
N ASN A 316 -0.03 -1.86 -8.50
CA ASN A 316 -1.21 -1.26 -7.90
C ASN A 316 -1.16 0.24 -8.16
N THR A 317 -2.25 0.81 -8.63
CA THR A 317 -2.29 2.20 -9.06
C THR A 317 -3.52 2.87 -8.49
N VAL A 318 -3.37 4.12 -8.07
CA VAL A 318 -4.47 5.00 -7.68
C VAL A 318 -4.47 6.19 -8.62
N LEU A 319 -5.55 6.35 -9.38
CA LEU A 319 -5.80 7.52 -10.22
C LEU A 319 -6.60 8.54 -9.41
N LEU A 320 -6.08 9.76 -9.35
CA LEU A 320 -6.63 10.87 -8.57
C LEU A 320 -6.78 12.10 -9.46
N ASP A 321 -7.96 12.68 -9.50
CA ASP A 321 -8.21 13.99 -10.09
C ASP A 321 -8.36 15.03 -8.98
N ALA A 322 -7.63 16.14 -9.11
CA ALA A 322 -7.64 17.24 -8.14
C ALA A 322 -9.08 17.70 -7.82
N ARG A 323 -9.32 18.02 -6.56
CA ARG A 323 -10.66 18.42 -6.07
C ARG A 323 -11.05 19.83 -6.50
N GLN A 324 -10.08 20.69 -6.78
CA GLN A 324 -10.30 22.06 -7.22
C GLN A 324 -10.15 22.13 -8.74
N ASN A 325 -11.00 22.88 -9.44
CA ASN A 325 -10.77 23.26 -10.84
C ASN A 325 -10.01 24.60 -10.82
N SER A 326 -8.69 24.60 -10.99
CA SER A 326 -7.92 25.81 -11.27
C SER A 326 -7.34 25.74 -12.69
N ASP A 327 -7.22 26.88 -13.35
CA ASP A 327 -6.56 26.97 -14.67
C ASP A 327 -5.00 27.01 -14.53
N ASP A 328 -4.47 26.99 -13.30
CA ASP A 328 -3.06 27.21 -12.95
C ASP A 328 -2.34 25.93 -12.46
N PHE A 329 -2.73 24.74 -12.94
CA PHE A 329 -1.98 23.52 -12.63
C PHE A 329 -0.59 23.52 -13.28
N LEU A 330 0.43 23.10 -12.54
CA LEU A 330 1.79 22.97 -13.05
C LEU A 330 1.89 21.82 -14.07
N TYR A 331 1.15 20.73 -13.83
CA TYR A 331 1.07 19.56 -14.71
C TYR A 331 -0.38 19.14 -14.92
N TYR A 332 -0.78 18.87 -16.16
CA TYR A 332 -2.14 18.37 -16.44
C TYR A 332 -2.29 16.88 -16.09
N CYS A 333 -1.21 16.10 -16.18
CA CYS A 333 -1.14 14.73 -15.73
C CYS A 333 0.29 14.44 -15.25
N GLY A 334 0.44 13.78 -14.11
CA GLY A 334 1.74 13.35 -13.57
C GLY A 334 1.67 11.92 -13.04
N VAL A 335 2.82 11.25 -12.99
CA VAL A 335 2.96 9.92 -12.39
C VAL A 335 3.78 10.03 -11.12
N PHE A 336 3.27 9.49 -10.02
CA PHE A 336 3.97 9.47 -8.73
C PHE A 336 4.30 8.03 -8.33
N ILE A 337 5.58 7.68 -8.36
CA ILE A 337 6.06 6.33 -8.11
C ILE A 337 6.43 6.17 -6.63
N VAL A 338 5.81 5.18 -6.00
CA VAL A 338 6.00 4.83 -4.59
C VAL A 338 6.76 3.51 -4.50
N PRO A 339 8.01 3.52 -3.98
CA PRO A 339 8.74 2.30 -3.70
C PRO A 339 7.96 1.38 -2.75
N LYS A 340 7.98 0.06 -2.99
CA LYS A 340 7.27 -0.93 -2.16
C LYS A 340 7.58 -0.79 -0.67
N ILE A 341 8.83 -0.50 -0.34
CA ILE A 341 9.28 -0.28 1.04
C ILE A 341 8.57 0.88 1.74
N ARG A 342 8.05 1.86 0.99
CA ARG A 342 7.32 3.02 1.52
C ARG A 342 5.81 2.90 1.35
N ALA A 343 5.34 1.92 0.58
CA ALA A 343 3.92 1.74 0.26
C ALA A 343 2.98 1.68 1.47
N HIS A 344 3.50 1.28 2.64
CA HIS A 344 2.75 1.20 3.89
C HIS A 344 2.64 2.57 4.60
N GLU A 345 3.51 3.53 4.30
CA GLU A 345 3.44 4.87 4.89
C GLU A 345 2.08 5.50 4.62
N TRP A 346 1.47 6.08 5.65
CA TRP A 346 0.13 6.69 5.58
C TRP A 346 -0.01 7.64 4.38
N LEU A 347 1.04 8.38 4.02
CA LEU A 347 1.01 9.31 2.90
C LEU A 347 0.63 8.63 1.58
N PHE A 348 1.03 7.37 1.39
CA PHE A 348 0.78 6.61 0.17
C PHE A 348 -0.34 5.57 0.34
N SER A 349 -0.57 5.07 1.56
CA SER A 349 -1.54 4.00 1.82
C SER A 349 -2.95 4.50 2.14
N SER A 350 -3.11 5.67 2.77
CA SER A 350 -4.43 6.20 3.13
C SER A 350 -5.00 7.11 2.06
N GLU A 351 -6.33 7.21 2.02
CA GLU A 351 -7.01 8.15 1.12
C GLU A 351 -6.62 9.60 1.43
N GLU A 352 -6.61 9.98 2.71
CA GLU A 352 -6.28 11.34 3.13
C GLU A 352 -4.83 11.71 2.79
N GLY A 353 -3.90 10.76 2.88
CA GLY A 353 -2.51 10.94 2.48
C GLY A 353 -2.36 11.15 0.98
N GLN A 354 -3.03 10.32 0.19
CA GLN A 354 -3.04 10.41 -1.27
C GLN A 354 -3.52 11.79 -1.74
N TRP A 355 -4.57 12.34 -1.12
CA TRP A 355 -5.06 13.68 -1.44
C TRP A 355 -4.04 14.78 -1.16
N LYS A 356 -3.24 14.68 -0.07
CA LYS A 356 -2.16 15.63 0.20
C LYS A 356 -1.07 15.60 -0.89
N ILE A 357 -0.76 14.42 -1.44
CA ILE A 357 0.23 14.32 -2.53
C ILE A 357 -0.28 15.07 -3.76
N VAL A 358 -1.55 14.87 -4.13
CA VAL A 358 -2.18 15.57 -5.27
C VAL A 358 -2.05 17.08 -5.11
N GLU A 359 -2.41 17.61 -3.93
CA GLU A 359 -2.30 19.03 -3.60
C GLU A 359 -0.85 19.54 -3.70
N SER A 360 0.12 18.80 -3.16
CA SER A 360 1.54 19.18 -3.19
C SER A 360 2.18 19.11 -4.59
N SER A 361 1.70 18.19 -5.44
CA SER A 361 2.21 17.97 -6.80
C SER A 361 1.73 19.02 -7.81
N ASN A 362 0.76 19.86 -7.41
CA ASN A 362 0.06 20.82 -8.27
C ASN A 362 -0.35 20.23 -9.64
N SER A 363 -0.78 18.97 -9.64
CA SER A 363 -1.17 18.23 -10.85
C SER A 363 -2.69 18.13 -10.94
N ALA A 364 -3.25 18.34 -12.14
CA ALA A 364 -4.68 18.13 -12.35
C ALA A 364 -5.03 16.65 -12.14
N ARG A 365 -4.41 15.75 -12.91
CA ARG A 365 -4.46 14.29 -12.67
C ARG A 365 -3.15 13.76 -12.13
N LEU A 366 -3.21 12.98 -11.05
CA LEU A 366 -2.06 12.25 -10.52
C LEU A 366 -2.32 10.74 -10.59
N ILE A 367 -1.40 10.02 -11.22
CA ILE A 367 -1.40 8.56 -11.28
C ILE A 367 -0.35 8.06 -10.29
N MET A 368 -0.78 7.65 -9.10
CA MET A 368 0.11 7.13 -8.08
C MET A 368 0.31 5.62 -8.27
N VAL A 369 1.54 5.18 -8.45
CA VAL A 369 1.89 3.78 -8.76
C VAL A 369 2.71 3.17 -7.62
N VAL A 370 2.25 2.05 -7.09
CA VAL A 370 2.88 1.29 -6.01
C VAL A 370 3.42 -0.03 -6.56
N PHE A 371 4.70 -0.30 -6.33
CA PHE A 371 5.33 -1.58 -6.70
C PHE A 371 4.81 -2.74 -5.86
N LEU A 372 4.45 -3.86 -6.50
CA LEU A 372 3.89 -5.02 -5.81
C LEU A 372 4.83 -6.22 -5.72
N ASP A 373 5.52 -6.56 -6.80
CA ASP A 373 6.15 -7.88 -6.88
C ASP A 373 7.60 -7.90 -6.39
N ALA A 374 8.15 -9.11 -6.19
CA ALA A 374 9.54 -9.34 -5.81
C ALA A 374 10.53 -9.33 -7.00
N SER A 375 10.04 -9.28 -8.25
CA SER A 375 10.85 -9.20 -9.47
C SER A 375 11.44 -7.81 -9.74
N HIS A 376 11.00 -6.78 -8.99
CA HIS A 376 11.58 -5.43 -9.03
C HIS A 376 12.91 -5.31 -8.27
N THR A 377 13.38 -6.36 -7.59
CA THR A 377 14.66 -6.29 -6.86
C THR A 377 15.84 -6.18 -7.83
N GLY A 378 16.42 -4.99 -7.94
CA GLY A 378 17.60 -4.73 -8.79
C GLY A 378 17.30 -4.10 -10.16
N THR A 379 16.05 -3.76 -10.46
CA THR A 379 15.66 -3.08 -11.70
C THR A 379 15.91 -1.57 -11.61
N SER A 380 16.42 -0.94 -12.69
CA SER A 380 16.66 0.50 -12.72
C SER A 380 15.35 1.30 -12.80
N MET A 381 15.38 2.55 -12.33
CA MET A 381 14.21 3.43 -12.37
C MET A 381 13.82 3.75 -13.82
N GLU A 382 14.80 3.84 -14.71
CA GLU A 382 14.60 4.07 -16.14
C GLU A 382 13.82 2.92 -16.81
N ASP A 383 14.13 1.67 -16.44
CA ASP A 383 13.43 0.49 -16.98
C ASP A 383 11.96 0.45 -16.53
N ILE A 384 11.71 0.81 -15.27
CA ILE A 384 10.36 0.90 -14.70
C ILE A 384 9.55 2.00 -15.40
N GLN A 385 10.14 3.18 -15.61
CA GLN A 385 9.47 4.28 -16.32
C GLN A 385 9.15 3.89 -17.78
N LYS A 386 10.06 3.17 -18.44
CA LYS A 386 9.87 2.69 -19.81
C LYS A 386 8.71 1.69 -19.92
N ASP A 387 8.59 0.78 -18.96
CA ASP A 387 7.50 -0.20 -18.88
C ASP A 387 6.14 0.45 -18.52
N LEU A 388 6.14 1.43 -17.60
CA LEU A 388 4.93 2.13 -17.18
C LEU A 388 4.39 3.12 -18.23
N SER A 389 5.25 3.76 -19.00
CA SER A 389 4.89 4.82 -19.97
C SER A 389 3.69 4.46 -20.89
N PRO A 390 3.66 3.29 -21.58
CA PRO A 390 2.52 2.92 -22.42
C PRO A 390 1.23 2.65 -21.64
N LEU A 391 1.32 2.26 -20.37
CA LEU A 391 0.16 1.98 -19.51
C LEU A 391 -0.47 3.28 -19.00
N VAL A 392 0.35 4.20 -18.48
CA VAL A 392 -0.13 5.49 -17.93
C VAL A 392 -0.66 6.43 -19.02
N LYS A 393 -0.13 6.35 -20.24
CA LYS A 393 -0.67 7.10 -21.40
C LYS A 393 -2.13 6.76 -21.69
N GLN A 394 -2.57 5.53 -21.42
CA GLN A 394 -3.97 5.13 -21.61
C GLN A 394 -4.92 5.72 -20.56
N LEU A 395 -4.38 6.26 -19.46
CA LEU A 395 -5.11 6.92 -18.39
C LEU A 395 -5.03 8.46 -18.47
N ALA A 396 -4.20 8.97 -19.36
CA ALA A 396 -4.03 10.40 -19.56
C ALA A 396 -5.31 11.02 -20.15
N PRO A 397 -5.70 12.23 -19.73
CA PRO A 397 -6.84 12.92 -20.32
C PRO A 397 -6.57 13.32 -21.78
N ALA A 398 -7.62 13.37 -22.61
CA ALA A 398 -7.51 13.68 -24.04
C ALA A 398 -7.00 15.11 -24.37
N LYS A 399 -6.93 16.01 -23.39
CA LYS A 399 -6.37 17.37 -23.55
C LYS A 399 -4.84 17.41 -23.65
N ILE A 400 -4.16 16.30 -23.41
CA ILE A 400 -2.71 16.22 -23.58
C ILE A 400 -2.43 16.06 -25.07
N GLU A 401 -1.82 17.08 -25.69
CA GLU A 401 -1.29 16.95 -27.05
C GLU A 401 -0.32 15.75 -27.08
N ASP A 402 -0.39 14.91 -28.13
CA ASP A 402 0.38 13.65 -28.27
C ASP A 402 1.92 13.78 -28.04
N ALA A 403 2.45 15.01 -28.01
CA ALA A 403 3.85 15.34 -27.79
C ALA A 403 4.23 15.72 -26.33
N ALA A 404 3.28 15.98 -25.43
CA ALA A 404 3.61 16.39 -24.06
C ALA A 404 4.02 15.17 -23.21
N GLN A 405 5.26 15.17 -22.73
CA GLN A 405 5.81 14.11 -21.90
C GLN A 405 5.18 14.17 -20.49
N ILE A 406 4.58 13.05 -20.05
CA ILE A 406 4.05 12.93 -18.70
C ILE A 406 5.25 12.85 -17.72
N PRO A 407 5.38 13.77 -16.76
CA PRO A 407 6.46 13.76 -15.78
C PRO A 407 6.31 12.58 -14.83
N PHE A 408 7.44 11.95 -14.51
CA PHE A 408 7.56 10.93 -13.48
C PHE A 408 8.23 11.53 -12.24
N MET A 409 7.54 11.46 -11.12
CA MET A 409 8.02 11.82 -9.79
C MET A 409 8.21 10.53 -8.99
N THR A 410 9.20 10.49 -8.13
CA THR A 410 9.41 9.35 -7.21
C THR A 410 9.43 9.89 -5.80
N ALA A 411 8.91 9.11 -4.84
CA ALA A 411 9.05 9.41 -3.42
C ALA A 411 10.52 9.29 -2.98
N GLY A 412 11.33 10.31 -3.29
CA GLY A 412 12.70 10.44 -2.80
C GLY A 412 12.74 10.65 -1.28
N ASP A 413 13.85 10.27 -0.68
CA ASP A 413 14.19 10.47 0.73
C ASP A 413 14.99 11.78 0.95
N GLY A 414 15.20 12.60 -0.09
CA GLY A 414 15.96 13.85 -0.05
C GLY A 414 17.47 13.64 0.20
N ILE A 415 17.93 12.38 0.13
CA ILE A 415 19.31 11.97 0.46
C ILE A 415 20.13 11.95 -0.83
N LYS A 416 21.18 12.76 -0.86
CA LYS A 416 22.17 12.80 -1.93
C LYS A 416 23.20 11.68 -1.83
N GLU A 417 23.64 11.36 -0.61
CA GLU A 417 24.61 10.29 -0.35
C GLU A 417 24.25 9.56 0.94
N ARG A 418 24.36 8.22 0.93
CA ARG A 418 24.06 7.34 2.08
C ARG A 418 25.14 6.30 2.25
N LYS A 419 25.68 6.18 3.47
CA LYS A 419 26.65 5.17 3.85
C LYS A 419 26.21 4.48 5.13
N VAL A 420 25.89 3.20 5.06
CA VAL A 420 25.60 2.40 6.26
C VAL A 420 26.88 2.24 7.08
N VAL A 421 26.85 2.71 8.32
CA VAL A 421 27.95 2.64 9.29
C VAL A 421 27.85 1.36 10.11
N HIS A 422 26.63 0.99 10.52
CA HIS A 422 26.39 -0.20 11.31
C HIS A 422 24.97 -0.73 11.11
N GLN A 423 24.81 -2.04 11.26
CA GLN A 423 23.53 -2.73 11.24
C GLN A 423 23.55 -3.85 12.26
N VAL A 424 22.52 -3.93 13.11
CA VAL A 424 22.43 -4.91 14.18
C VAL A 424 20.99 -5.35 14.40
N MET A 425 20.78 -6.59 14.82
CA MET A 425 19.47 -7.12 15.18
C MET A 425 19.30 -7.10 16.70
N SER A 426 18.22 -6.50 17.19
CA SER A 426 17.78 -6.59 18.58
C SER A 426 16.54 -7.48 18.69
N ALA A 427 16.43 -8.22 19.79
CA ALA A 427 15.24 -9.00 20.11
C ALA A 427 14.01 -8.12 20.42
N LEU A 428 14.21 -6.88 20.89
CA LEU A 428 13.13 -5.98 21.31
C LEU A 428 12.76 -4.97 20.21
N THR A 429 13.78 -4.38 19.57
CA THR A 429 13.58 -3.31 18.58
C THR A 429 13.56 -3.83 17.14
N GLY A 430 13.97 -5.08 16.91
CA GLY A 430 14.18 -5.63 15.59
C GLY A 430 15.48 -5.13 14.99
N GLN A 431 15.54 -5.03 13.65
CA GLN A 431 16.76 -4.57 12.99
C GLN A 431 16.94 -3.06 13.17
N ILE A 432 18.14 -2.67 13.56
CA ILE A 432 18.56 -1.28 13.78
C ILE A 432 19.66 -0.94 12.78
N ILE A 433 19.54 0.20 12.13
CA ILE A 433 20.48 0.70 11.12
C ILE A 433 21.03 2.05 11.59
N VAL A 434 22.34 2.20 11.49
CA VAL A 434 23.06 3.47 11.66
C VAL A 434 23.73 3.80 10.33
N ASP A 435 23.43 4.97 9.78
CA ASP A 435 24.00 5.44 8.53
C ASP A 435 24.40 6.91 8.57
N ASP A 436 25.41 7.24 7.78
CA ASP A 436 25.87 8.60 7.51
C ASP A 436 25.23 9.07 6.22
N VAL A 437 24.56 10.22 6.26
CA VAL A 437 23.75 10.77 5.16
C VAL A 437 24.14 12.21 4.84
N VAL A 438 24.03 12.56 3.56
CA VAL A 438 24.15 13.94 3.06
C VAL A 438 22.87 14.26 2.32
N TYR A 439 22.21 15.35 2.68
CA TYR A 439 20.99 15.80 2.02
C TYR A 439 21.28 16.59 0.73
N ASP A 440 20.34 16.59 -0.22
CA ASP A 440 20.48 17.36 -1.46
C ASP A 440 20.24 18.88 -1.25
N LYS A 441 20.90 19.71 -2.05
CA LYS A 441 20.90 21.18 -1.88
C LYS A 441 19.56 21.85 -2.20
N ASN A 442 18.64 21.14 -2.86
CA ASN A 442 17.37 21.68 -3.35
C ASN A 442 16.18 21.36 -2.45
N ASP A 443 16.32 20.43 -1.51
CA ASP A 443 15.28 20.08 -0.54
C ASP A 443 15.58 20.75 0.81
N GLY A 444 15.73 22.08 0.77
CA GLY A 444 15.43 22.84 1.97
C GLY A 444 13.95 22.63 2.23
N GLN A 445 13.60 21.76 3.19
CA GLN A 445 12.34 21.94 3.89
C GLN A 445 12.27 23.43 4.27
N PRO A 446 11.19 24.15 3.93
CA PRO A 446 10.99 25.50 4.47
C PRO A 446 11.18 25.38 5.99
N GLY A 447 11.86 26.32 6.63
CA GLY A 447 12.08 26.26 8.09
C GLY A 447 13.44 25.73 8.56
N GLN A 448 14.19 24.98 7.74
CA GLN A 448 15.63 24.79 8.01
C GLN A 448 16.42 26.04 7.58
N PRO A 449 17.24 26.65 8.46
CA PRO A 449 18.13 27.74 8.06
C PRO A 449 18.97 27.24 6.88
N SER A 450 19.17 28.08 5.87
CA SER A 450 19.86 27.73 4.62
C SER A 450 21.23 27.09 4.90
N LEU A 451 21.24 25.76 5.02
CA LEU A 451 22.37 24.96 5.47
C LEU A 451 23.33 24.77 4.31
N SER A 452 24.10 25.83 4.05
CA SER A 452 25.23 25.79 3.14
C SER A 452 26.25 24.71 3.54
N ASN A 453 26.62 23.90 2.54
CA ASN A 453 27.80 23.02 2.43
C ASN A 453 27.75 21.64 3.12
N GLY A 454 27.14 20.64 2.46
CA GLY A 454 27.61 19.24 2.48
C GLY A 454 27.82 18.63 3.87
N ARG A 455 27.01 19.02 4.85
CA ARG A 455 27.08 18.48 6.21
C ARG A 455 26.65 17.02 6.20
N VAL A 456 27.38 16.21 6.94
CA VAL A 456 27.07 14.79 7.11
C VAL A 456 26.31 14.64 8.42
N PHE A 457 25.19 13.94 8.38
CA PHE A 457 24.44 13.57 9.57
C PHE A 457 24.55 12.08 9.80
N ARG A 458 24.64 11.66 11.06
CA ARG A 458 24.51 10.26 11.45
C ARG A 458 23.09 10.01 11.93
N ARG A 459 22.39 9.06 11.32
CA ARG A 459 21.02 8.69 11.68
C ARG A 459 20.95 7.35 12.36
N LEU A 460 19.96 7.21 13.22
CA LEU A 460 19.49 5.96 13.79
C LEU A 460 18.10 5.66 13.24
N THR A 461 17.88 4.48 12.69
CA THR A 461 16.57 4.05 12.17
C THR A 461 16.27 2.61 12.58
N PHE A 462 15.02 2.33 12.93
CA PHE A 462 14.54 0.98 13.21
C PHE A 462 13.79 0.42 12.01
N GLU A 463 14.01 -0.85 11.67
CA GLU A 463 13.39 -1.49 10.51
C GLU A 463 11.86 -1.53 10.61
N ARG A 464 11.34 -1.74 11.83
CA ARG A 464 9.90 -1.71 12.11
C ARG A 464 9.25 -0.35 11.85
N SER A 465 10.06 0.72 11.85
CA SER A 465 9.63 2.11 11.69
C SER A 465 10.43 2.80 10.57
N LYS A 466 10.62 2.15 9.41
CA LYS A 466 11.49 2.63 8.30
C LYS A 466 11.17 4.04 7.77
N GLY A 467 9.95 4.55 8.00
CA GLY A 467 9.53 5.91 7.65
C GLY A 467 9.76 6.96 8.74
N LEU A 468 10.26 6.58 9.92
CA LEU A 468 10.52 7.47 11.05
C LEU A 468 12.01 7.46 11.40
N ILE A 469 12.66 8.61 11.21
CA ILE A 469 14.04 8.83 11.68
C ILE A 469 13.98 8.93 13.21
N GLN A 470 14.58 7.98 13.91
CA GLN A 470 14.54 7.92 15.38
C GLN A 470 15.42 9.00 15.99
N SER A 471 16.60 9.20 15.44
CA SER A 471 17.52 10.24 15.88
C SER A 471 18.47 10.62 14.76
N GLU A 472 18.85 11.90 14.74
CA GLU A 472 19.81 12.43 13.77
C GLU A 472 20.78 13.39 14.46
N GLY A 473 22.08 13.09 14.36
CA GLY A 473 23.16 13.87 14.94
C GLY A 473 24.07 14.45 13.86
N LEU A 474 24.44 15.72 13.99
CA LEU A 474 25.38 16.36 13.07
C LEU A 474 26.81 15.86 13.32
N LEU A 475 27.53 15.45 12.26
CA LEU A 475 28.94 15.09 12.36
C LEU A 475 29.83 16.31 12.14
N THR A 476 30.84 16.49 13.01
CA THR A 476 31.82 17.56 12.92
C THR A 476 33.24 17.01 13.06
N SER A 477 34.22 17.67 12.42
CA SER A 477 35.64 17.35 12.57
C SER A 477 36.24 18.13 13.75
N GLU A 478 37.05 17.46 14.58
CA GLU A 478 37.66 18.01 15.80
C GLU A 478 38.50 19.29 15.57
N VAL A 479 38.99 19.53 14.34
CA VAL A 479 39.78 20.72 13.97
C VAL A 479 38.97 22.03 14.13
N SER A 480 37.64 21.96 14.12
CA SER A 480 36.76 23.13 14.25
C SER A 480 36.48 23.54 15.70
N GLN A 481 36.61 22.63 16.67
CA GLN A 481 36.31 22.91 18.09
C GLN A 481 37.42 23.70 18.81
N LYS A 482 38.68 23.62 18.34
CA LYS A 482 39.81 24.39 18.93
C LYS A 482 39.90 25.83 18.43
N LYS A 483 39.22 26.22 17.35
CA LYS A 483 39.32 27.58 16.78
C LYS A 483 38.40 28.62 17.45
N THR A 484 37.52 28.22 18.36
CA THR A 484 36.63 29.14 19.08
C THR A 484 37.14 29.55 20.46
N SER A 485 38.26 29.01 20.95
CA SER A 485 38.83 29.33 22.27
C SER A 485 40.07 30.24 22.25
N GLU A 486 40.62 30.60 21.09
CA GLU A 486 41.73 31.57 21.01
C GLU A 486 41.55 32.52 19.82
N ASN A 487 41.01 33.72 20.08
CA ASN A 487 41.38 34.93 19.35
C ASN A 487 41.01 36.19 20.14
N GLY A 488 41.69 36.38 21.26
CA GLY A 488 41.95 37.71 21.82
C GLY A 488 43.36 38.15 21.39
N ASN A 489 43.45 39.33 20.77
CA ASN A 489 44.67 40.11 20.51
C ASN A 489 45.65 39.63 19.41
N LYS A 490 45.61 40.28 18.23
CA LYS A 490 46.59 41.33 17.86
C LYS A 490 46.39 41.91 16.44
N LYS A 491 46.19 43.23 16.44
CA LYS A 491 46.67 44.31 15.54
C LYS A 491 47.18 43.98 14.12
N SER A 492 46.50 44.62 13.17
CA SER A 492 46.98 45.35 11.98
C SER A 492 48.48 45.29 11.61
N ASN A 493 48.76 44.83 10.39
CA ASN A 493 49.44 45.67 9.39
C ASN A 493 49.33 45.12 7.96
N SER A 494 49.33 46.07 7.04
CA SER A 494 49.18 45.98 5.59
C SER A 494 50.43 45.45 4.86
N SER A 495 50.26 44.85 3.67
CA SER A 495 50.81 45.35 2.38
C SER A 495 50.95 44.28 1.27
N SER A 496 50.31 44.58 0.13
CA SER A 496 50.71 44.43 -1.29
C SER A 496 51.43 43.20 -1.89
N LYS A 497 50.77 42.67 -2.93
CA LYS A 497 51.24 42.26 -4.29
C LYS A 497 52.37 41.22 -4.45
N SER A 498 52.09 40.13 -5.17
CA SER A 498 52.56 39.94 -6.57
C SER A 498 52.15 38.58 -7.19
N LYS A 499 51.94 38.62 -8.51
CA LYS A 499 51.62 37.50 -9.41
C LYS A 499 52.83 36.58 -9.61
N LYS A 500 52.62 35.25 -9.69
CA LYS A 500 53.26 34.44 -10.76
C LYS A 500 52.53 33.12 -11.01
N LYS A 501 52.03 33.00 -12.25
CA LYS A 501 51.60 31.75 -12.91
C LYS A 501 52.80 30.78 -12.96
N GLY A 502 52.60 29.56 -12.48
CA GLY A 502 53.49 28.42 -12.71
C GLY A 502 52.65 27.18 -12.97
N ASN A 503 52.55 26.79 -14.24
CA ASN A 503 51.78 25.66 -14.72
C ASN A 503 52.63 24.40 -14.58
N ARG A 504 52.24 23.42 -13.76
CA ARG A 504 52.79 22.06 -13.81
C ARG A 504 51.71 21.03 -13.49
N LYS A 505 51.36 20.26 -14.52
CA LYS A 505 50.41 19.15 -14.51
C LYS A 505 50.95 17.94 -13.75
N ARG A 506 50.01 17.24 -13.11
CA ARG A 506 49.95 15.80 -12.75
C ARG A 506 50.95 15.29 -11.70
N ASN A 507 50.41 14.95 -10.54
CA ASN A 507 50.18 13.54 -10.19
C ASN A 507 48.92 13.44 -9.31
N ASP A 508 47.86 12.86 -9.90
CA ASP A 508 46.74 12.29 -9.18
C ASP A 508 47.27 11.07 -8.42
N SER A 509 47.63 11.25 -7.16
CA SER A 509 47.55 10.15 -6.20
C SER A 509 46.16 10.22 -5.59
N GLN A 510 45.30 9.31 -6.05
CA GLN A 510 44.07 8.90 -5.36
C GLN A 510 44.41 8.68 -3.88
N LEU A 511 44.07 9.65 -3.03
CA LEU A 511 43.81 9.39 -1.63
C LEU A 511 42.39 8.84 -1.60
N SER A 512 42.30 7.52 -1.45
CA SER A 512 41.06 6.81 -1.16
C SER A 512 40.37 7.46 0.03
N ALA A 513 39.10 7.82 -0.13
CA ALA A 513 38.22 8.31 0.92
C ALA A 513 37.93 7.28 2.04
N ALA A 514 38.66 6.16 2.07
CA ALA A 514 38.53 5.09 3.06
C ALA A 514 39.31 5.37 4.36
N ASP A 515 40.35 6.22 4.33
CA ASP A 515 41.21 6.47 5.51
C ASP A 515 40.87 7.76 6.28
N ALA A 516 39.86 8.52 5.84
CA ALA A 516 39.47 9.80 6.46
C ALA A 516 38.32 9.68 7.48
N SER A 517 37.81 8.47 7.78
CA SER A 517 36.62 8.28 8.63
C SER A 517 36.88 8.28 10.13
N ASN A 518 38.13 8.38 10.59
CA ASN A 518 38.45 8.24 12.03
C ASN A 518 38.36 9.54 12.86
N ASP A 519 38.01 10.68 12.25
CA ASP A 519 38.11 12.01 12.91
C ASP A 519 36.79 12.80 12.99
N LEU A 520 35.65 12.16 12.71
CA LEU A 520 34.33 12.78 12.78
C LEU A 520 33.59 12.34 14.06
N SER A 521 33.14 13.30 14.85
CA SER A 521 32.36 13.09 16.08
C SER A 521 30.99 13.78 15.99
N VAL A 522 30.01 13.25 16.73
CA VAL A 522 28.68 13.84 16.82
C VAL A 522 28.73 15.13 17.65
N ASP A 523 28.17 16.21 17.11
CA ASP A 523 28.04 17.49 17.82
C ASP A 523 26.84 17.47 18.78
N HIS A 524 27.11 17.18 20.05
CA HIS A 524 26.12 17.23 21.14
C HIS A 524 25.65 18.66 21.48
N GLY A 525 26.17 19.70 20.81
CA GLY A 525 25.66 21.07 20.88
C GLY A 525 24.59 21.38 19.83
N TYR A 526 24.19 20.40 19.01
CA TYR A 526 23.22 20.54 17.94
C TYR A 526 22.15 19.44 17.98
N LEU A 527 20.88 19.82 17.86
CA LEU A 527 19.74 18.91 17.71
C LEU A 527 19.15 19.12 16.32
N ALA A 528 19.12 18.06 15.51
CA ALA A 528 18.61 18.13 14.15
C ALA A 528 17.07 18.17 14.09
N SER A 529 16.41 17.49 15.03
CA SER A 529 14.94 17.38 15.04
C SER A 529 14.27 18.62 15.63
N SER A 530 13.33 19.20 14.87
CA SER A 530 12.51 20.37 15.25
C SER A 530 11.78 20.18 16.59
N TYR A 531 11.27 18.98 16.86
CA TYR A 531 10.52 18.69 18.08
C TYR A 531 11.38 18.69 19.34
N HIS A 532 12.67 18.38 19.25
CA HIS A 532 13.57 18.53 20.40
C HIS A 532 13.71 20.01 20.79
N SER A 533 13.77 20.91 19.81
CA SER A 533 13.69 22.37 20.08
C SER A 533 12.36 22.72 20.73
N GLY A 534 11.25 22.16 20.26
CA GLY A 534 9.93 22.34 20.86
C GLY A 534 9.82 21.85 22.31
N ILE A 535 10.42 20.70 22.64
CA ILE A 535 10.52 20.19 24.03
C ILE A 535 11.25 21.20 24.91
N LEU A 536 12.39 21.74 24.45
CA LEU A 536 13.17 22.73 25.18
C LEU A 536 12.41 24.05 25.36
N SER A 537 11.61 24.46 24.38
CA SER A 537 10.74 25.64 24.49
C SER A 537 9.77 25.53 25.67
N GLY A 538 9.29 24.32 25.97
CA GLY A 538 8.42 24.04 27.12
C GLY A 538 9.02 24.39 28.47
N PHE A 539 10.36 24.42 28.59
CA PHE A 539 11.03 24.78 29.85
C PHE A 539 10.76 26.23 30.25
N MET A 540 10.28 27.06 29.32
CA MET A 540 9.75 28.40 29.62
C MET A 540 8.66 28.35 30.70
N LEU A 541 7.81 27.31 30.68
CA LEU A 541 6.67 27.16 31.59
C LEU A 541 7.09 26.99 33.06
N ILE A 542 8.32 26.52 33.31
CA ILE A 542 8.90 26.34 34.64
C ILE A 542 10.20 27.14 34.84
N SER A 543 10.47 28.11 33.97
CA SER A 543 11.73 28.87 33.94
C SER A 543 12.04 29.57 35.27
N SER A 544 11.03 30.13 35.94
CA SER A 544 11.21 30.73 37.27
C SER A 544 11.63 29.72 38.34
N TYR A 545 11.15 28.48 38.27
CA TYR A 545 11.56 27.39 39.16
C TYR A 545 13.01 26.98 38.89
N LEU A 546 13.34 26.78 37.61
CA LEU A 546 14.70 26.42 37.18
C LEU A 546 15.72 27.51 37.53
N GLU A 547 15.36 28.79 37.43
CA GLU A 547 16.23 29.91 37.83
C GLU A 547 16.48 29.91 39.35
N ARG A 548 15.47 29.59 40.16
CA ARG A 548 15.64 29.42 41.62
C ARG A 548 16.56 28.25 41.94
N MET A 549 16.42 27.12 41.26
CA MET A 549 17.32 25.97 41.45
C MET A 549 18.76 26.33 41.08
N ALA A 550 18.97 26.89 39.89
CA ALA A 550 20.29 27.32 39.43
C ALA A 550 20.93 28.37 40.36
N SER A 551 20.16 29.38 40.80
CA SER A 551 20.67 30.46 41.66
C SER A 551 20.96 30.02 43.09
N SER A 552 20.24 29.00 43.59
CA SER A 552 20.47 28.42 44.93
C SER A 552 21.56 27.35 44.94
N GLY A 553 22.19 27.05 43.79
CA GLY A 553 23.19 25.99 43.65
C GLY A 553 22.61 24.58 43.81
N ARG A 554 21.28 24.43 43.76
CA ARG A 554 20.59 23.14 43.81
C ARG A 554 20.51 22.55 42.41
N THR A 555 20.60 21.22 42.32
CA THR A 555 20.37 20.50 41.07
C THR A 555 18.88 20.25 40.88
N ALA A 556 18.43 20.28 39.62
CA ALA A 556 17.08 19.86 39.25
C ALA A 556 17.16 18.52 38.49
N ARG A 557 16.23 17.60 38.78
CA ARG A 557 16.25 16.24 38.26
C ARG A 557 15.38 16.13 37.01
N ALA A 558 16.01 15.78 35.89
CA ALA A 558 15.36 15.57 34.60
C ALA A 558 15.43 14.10 34.19
N VAL A 559 14.27 13.49 33.93
CA VAL A 559 14.15 12.11 33.48
C VAL A 559 13.68 12.09 32.03
N VAL A 560 14.40 11.37 31.17
CA VAL A 560 14.03 11.15 29.76
C VAL A 560 13.73 9.67 29.56
N ILE A 561 12.50 9.34 29.18
CA ILE A 561 12.11 7.97 28.82
C ILE A 561 12.23 7.81 27.32
N GLY A 562 13.02 6.83 26.90
CA GLY A 562 13.47 6.67 25.52
C GLY A 562 14.81 7.37 25.31
N LEU A 563 15.87 6.60 25.05
CA LEU A 563 17.20 7.17 24.82
C LEU A 563 17.40 7.55 23.35
N GLY A 564 16.94 6.70 22.44
CA GLY A 564 17.29 6.79 21.01
C GLY A 564 18.82 6.79 20.84
N ALA A 565 19.34 7.74 20.06
CA ALA A 565 20.80 7.94 19.93
C ALA A 565 21.45 8.67 21.12
N GLY A 566 20.69 9.07 22.14
CA GLY A 566 21.17 9.77 23.33
C GLY A 566 21.42 11.27 23.14
N LEU A 567 20.96 11.86 22.02
CA LEU A 567 21.22 13.25 21.66
C LEU A 567 20.54 14.25 22.59
N LEU A 568 19.26 14.04 22.92
CA LEU A 568 18.52 14.94 23.82
C LEU A 568 19.11 14.96 25.24
N PRO A 569 19.38 13.82 25.91
CA PRO A 569 20.03 13.84 27.23
C PRO A 569 21.43 14.47 27.21
N MET A 570 22.25 14.20 26.18
CA MET A 570 23.58 14.81 26.04
C MET A 570 23.49 16.33 25.85
N PHE A 571 22.51 16.79 25.05
CA PHE A 571 22.26 18.21 24.85
C PHE A 571 21.83 18.90 26.16
N LEU A 572 20.86 18.32 26.89
CA LEU A 572 20.41 18.84 28.18
C LEU A 572 21.57 18.93 29.17
N HIS A 573 22.37 17.87 29.28
CA HIS A 573 23.52 17.80 30.17
C HIS A 573 24.58 18.89 29.87
N ARG A 574 24.78 19.21 28.58
CA ARG A 574 25.73 20.24 28.11
C ARG A 574 25.18 21.65 28.28
N SER A 575 23.91 21.88 27.94
CA SER A 575 23.31 23.22 27.88
C SER A 575 22.75 23.70 29.23
N LEU A 576 22.49 22.81 30.17
CA LEU A 576 21.95 23.13 31.51
C LEU A 576 22.78 22.41 32.60
N PRO A 577 23.88 23.01 33.07
CA PRO A 577 24.83 22.34 33.97
C PRO A 577 24.28 22.03 35.37
N PHE A 578 23.17 22.67 35.75
CA PHE A 578 22.47 22.42 37.02
C PHE A 578 21.46 21.25 36.93
N LEU A 579 21.27 20.64 35.75
CA LEU A 579 20.45 19.44 35.61
C LEU A 579 21.24 18.18 35.97
N GLN A 580 20.60 17.30 36.72
CA GLN A 580 20.92 15.89 36.83
C GLN A 580 19.98 15.13 35.91
N VAL A 581 20.52 14.54 34.85
CA VAL A 581 19.78 13.90 33.77
C VAL A 581 19.87 12.39 33.90
N GLU A 582 18.73 11.72 33.96
CA GLU A 582 18.62 10.26 33.95
C GLU A 582 17.81 9.84 32.71
N ALA A 583 18.33 8.92 31.92
CA ALA A 583 17.62 8.33 30.80
C ALA A 583 17.18 6.89 31.13
N ALA A 584 15.97 6.51 30.76
CA ALA A 584 15.49 5.12 30.85
C ALA A 584 15.30 4.56 29.43
N GLU A 585 16.02 3.50 29.10
CA GLU A 585 15.96 2.82 27.80
C GLU A 585 15.62 1.35 28.01
N LEU A 586 14.64 0.85 27.24
CA LEU A 586 14.19 -0.52 27.35
C LEU A 586 15.19 -1.49 26.71
N ASP A 587 15.80 -1.09 25.59
CA ASP A 587 16.66 -1.95 24.79
C ASP A 587 18.16 -1.72 25.05
N PRO A 588 18.88 -2.67 25.67
CA PRO A 588 20.31 -2.53 25.90
C PRO A 588 21.13 -2.38 24.61
N VAL A 589 20.64 -2.86 23.47
CA VAL A 589 21.30 -2.70 22.18
C VAL A 589 21.28 -1.23 21.74
N VAL A 590 20.18 -0.51 21.97
CA VAL A 590 20.07 0.92 21.67
C VAL A 590 21.06 1.72 22.52
N VAL A 591 21.18 1.41 23.81
CA VAL A 591 22.19 2.04 24.69
C VAL A 591 23.61 1.81 24.18
N LYS A 592 23.92 0.60 23.72
CA LYS A 592 25.22 0.28 23.14
C LYS A 592 25.48 1.09 21.87
N ILE A 593 24.49 1.22 20.98
CA ILE A 593 24.61 2.01 19.76
C ILE A 593 24.85 3.49 20.08
N ALA A 594 24.11 4.05 21.04
CA ALA A 594 24.30 5.44 21.47
C ALA A 594 25.74 5.70 21.97
N ARG A 595 26.31 4.78 22.74
CA ARG A 595 27.70 4.86 23.22
C ARG A 595 28.72 4.72 22.07
N ASP A 596 28.57 3.69 21.25
CA ASP A 596 29.58 3.30 20.26
C ASP A 596 29.60 4.20 19.02
N TYR A 597 28.43 4.69 18.57
CA TYR A 597 28.29 5.39 17.29
C TYR A 597 27.88 6.86 17.40
N PHE A 598 27.24 7.24 18.51
CA PHE A 598 26.78 8.61 18.75
C PHE A 598 27.55 9.32 19.87
N GLY A 599 28.50 8.64 20.51
CA GLY A 599 29.36 9.25 21.53
C GLY A 599 28.61 9.63 22.81
N PHE A 600 27.54 8.93 23.15
CA PHE A 600 26.87 9.06 24.44
C PHE A 600 27.83 8.68 25.58
N ARG A 601 27.97 9.55 26.59
CA ARG A 601 28.89 9.34 27.71
C ARG A 601 28.20 9.70 29.03
N GLU A 602 28.27 8.77 29.98
CA GLU A 602 27.75 8.98 31.32
C GLU A 602 28.82 9.60 32.23
N ASP A 603 28.37 10.39 33.18
CA ASP A 603 29.20 10.95 34.25
C ASP A 603 28.41 11.04 35.56
N GLU A 604 28.81 11.88 36.50
CA GLU A 604 28.09 12.03 37.78
C GLU A 604 26.70 12.68 37.62
N ARG A 605 26.47 13.46 36.56
CA ARG A 605 25.22 14.19 36.31
C ARG A 605 24.38 13.60 35.18
N LEU A 606 24.92 12.75 34.32
CA LEU A 606 24.19 12.05 33.26
C LEU A 606 24.32 10.53 33.41
N LYS A 607 23.20 9.84 33.60
CA LYS A 607 23.12 8.38 33.73
C LYS A 607 22.10 7.78 32.78
N VAL A 608 22.32 6.54 32.36
CA VAL A 608 21.32 5.74 31.64
C VAL A 608 21.01 4.45 32.37
N HIS A 609 19.73 4.10 32.45
CA HIS A 609 19.22 2.90 33.08
C HIS A 609 18.58 2.02 32.02
N VAL A 610 19.05 0.78 31.88
CA VAL A 610 18.40 -0.22 31.03
C VAL A 610 17.20 -0.79 31.80
N THR A 611 16.01 -0.26 31.55
CA THR A 611 14.79 -0.64 32.25
C THR A 611 13.54 -0.18 31.48
N ASP A 612 12.40 -0.78 31.79
CA ASP A 612 11.10 -0.27 31.40
C ASP A 612 10.87 1.12 32.04
N GLY A 613 10.51 2.11 31.21
CA GLY A 613 10.25 3.48 31.62
C GLY A 613 9.06 3.65 32.57
N ILE A 614 7.98 2.89 32.36
CA ILE A 614 6.82 2.89 33.26
C ILE A 614 7.24 2.37 34.63
N LYS A 615 7.98 1.27 34.65
CA LYS A 615 8.53 0.72 35.90
C LYS A 615 9.47 1.70 36.59
N PHE A 616 10.35 2.36 35.83
CA PHE A 616 11.28 3.34 36.37
C PHE A 616 10.56 4.48 37.09
N VAL A 617 9.52 5.05 36.48
CA VAL A 617 8.71 6.11 37.12
C VAL A 617 7.96 5.58 38.36
N GLY A 618 7.45 4.36 38.30
CA GLY A 618 6.82 3.70 39.47
C GLY A 618 7.79 3.49 40.64
N ASP A 619 9.02 3.04 40.36
CA ASP A 619 10.06 2.86 41.36
C ASP A 619 10.50 4.21 41.99
N VAL A 620 10.47 5.30 41.22
CA VAL A 620 10.71 6.66 41.76
C VAL A 620 9.56 7.09 42.68
N SER A 621 8.31 6.92 42.26
CA SER A 621 7.13 7.24 43.07
C SER A 621 7.13 6.51 44.42
N THR A 622 7.44 5.21 44.43
CA THR A 622 7.45 4.39 45.66
C THR A 622 8.58 4.75 46.63
N ARG A 623 9.75 5.15 46.13
CA ARG A 623 10.87 5.62 46.97
C ARG A 623 10.51 6.91 47.71
N SER A 624 9.82 7.83 47.05
CA SER A 624 9.35 9.07 47.68
C SER A 624 8.38 8.83 48.83
N HIS A 625 7.55 7.78 48.76
CA HIS A 625 6.56 7.46 49.79
C HIS A 625 7.11 6.72 51.02
N ASN A 626 8.19 5.95 50.88
CA ASN A 626 8.79 5.16 51.97
C ASN A 626 9.75 5.94 52.87
N SER A 627 9.86 7.26 52.70
CA SER A 627 10.69 8.15 53.55
C SER A 627 10.15 8.36 54.98
N ASN A 628 9.01 7.74 55.33
CA ASN A 628 8.38 7.85 56.66
C ASN A 628 8.48 6.61 57.57
N GLU A 629 9.20 5.54 57.19
CA GLU A 629 9.42 4.40 58.09
C GLU A 629 10.89 4.22 58.49
N SER A 630 11.08 4.19 59.82
CA SER A 630 12.33 4.05 60.54
C SER A 630 13.21 2.91 60.01
N CYS A 631 14.42 3.25 59.57
CA CYS A 631 15.69 2.51 59.70
C CYS A 631 16.55 2.58 58.42
N ARG A 632 17.29 3.68 58.20
CA ARG A 632 18.60 3.66 57.49
C ARG A 632 19.56 4.74 57.99
N GLU A 633 20.84 4.40 57.98
CA GLU A 633 22.00 5.19 58.41
C GLU A 633 22.15 6.53 57.66
N PRO A 634 22.76 7.55 58.30
CA PRO A 634 22.90 8.88 57.71
C PRO A 634 23.99 8.90 56.65
N LYS A 635 23.64 9.16 55.39
CA LYS A 635 24.60 9.60 54.37
C LYS A 635 24.06 10.72 53.48
N THR A 636 24.81 11.83 53.54
CA THR A 636 24.95 12.97 52.62
C THR A 636 23.71 13.80 52.31
N GLU A 637 23.79 15.05 52.76
CA GLU A 637 22.89 16.17 52.50
C GLU A 637 22.52 16.27 51.00
N GLY A 638 21.21 16.27 50.68
CA GLY A 638 20.69 16.72 49.38
C GLY A 638 19.94 15.71 48.50
N GLY A 639 19.37 14.62 49.03
CA GLY A 639 18.59 13.66 48.22
C GLY A 639 17.34 14.27 47.57
N ILE A 640 17.32 14.36 46.24
CA ILE A 640 16.19 14.85 45.44
C ILE A 640 15.29 13.64 45.11
N ASP A 641 14.24 13.42 45.88
CA ASP A 641 13.35 12.26 45.68
C ASP A 641 12.41 12.42 44.48
N MET A 642 11.96 13.65 44.18
CA MET A 642 10.97 13.94 43.13
C MET A 642 11.58 14.34 41.79
N VAL A 643 10.85 14.08 40.70
CA VAL A 643 11.25 14.46 39.33
C VAL A 643 10.78 15.88 39.02
N ASP A 644 11.68 16.75 38.55
CA ASP A 644 11.33 18.12 38.17
C ASP A 644 10.90 18.22 36.71
N ILE A 645 11.54 17.44 35.84
CA ILE A 645 11.23 17.40 34.41
C ILE A 645 11.12 15.93 34.01
N LEU A 646 9.97 15.51 33.49
CA LEU A 646 9.79 14.18 32.91
C LEU A 646 9.45 14.32 31.43
N ILE A 647 10.28 13.74 30.56
CA ILE A 647 10.09 13.75 29.10
C ILE A 647 9.85 12.32 28.65
N VAL A 648 8.77 12.09 27.91
CA VAL A 648 8.49 10.81 27.24
C VAL A 648 8.70 10.99 25.74
N ASP A 649 9.73 10.32 25.23
CA ASP A 649 10.11 10.30 23.82
C ASP A 649 10.33 8.85 23.37
N VAL A 650 9.24 8.07 23.38
CA VAL A 650 9.26 6.63 23.13
C VAL A 650 8.43 6.30 21.90
N ASP A 651 9.04 5.74 20.87
CA ASP A 651 8.33 5.24 19.68
C ASP A 651 7.40 4.05 19.99
N SER A 652 6.25 4.00 19.33
CA SER A 652 5.29 2.90 19.40
C SER A 652 5.71 1.76 18.48
N PRO A 653 5.78 0.50 18.98
CA PRO A 653 6.07 -0.65 18.12
C PRO A 653 4.89 -1.02 17.20
N ASP A 654 3.69 -0.45 17.41
CA ASP A 654 2.48 -0.77 16.65
C ASP A 654 2.05 0.41 15.76
N SER A 655 2.46 0.34 14.49
CA SER A 655 2.08 1.33 13.46
C SER A 655 0.61 1.28 13.05
N SER A 656 -0.15 0.25 13.46
CA SER A 656 -1.57 0.09 13.10
C SER A 656 -2.52 0.86 14.02
N SER A 657 -2.04 1.27 15.20
CA SER A 657 -2.82 1.97 16.22
C SER A 657 -3.17 3.43 15.87
N GLY A 658 -2.60 3.99 14.80
CA GLY A 658 -2.77 5.40 14.39
C GLY A 658 -2.00 6.41 15.25
N MET A 659 -1.31 5.97 16.30
CA MET A 659 -0.39 6.74 17.14
C MET A 659 1.02 6.16 17.00
N THR A 660 1.97 6.97 16.54
CA THR A 660 3.36 6.54 16.36
C THR A 660 4.21 6.87 17.57
N CYS A 661 3.97 7.98 18.25
CA CYS A 661 4.66 8.34 19.49
C CYS A 661 3.68 9.08 20.41
N PRO A 662 3.60 8.77 21.72
CA PRO A 662 4.30 7.69 22.40
C PRO A 662 3.63 6.33 22.21
N ALA A 663 4.23 5.26 22.73
CA ALA A 663 3.51 3.98 22.90
C ALA A 663 2.28 4.15 23.82
N ALA A 664 1.18 3.46 23.52
CA ALA A 664 -0.15 3.73 24.11
C ALA A 664 -0.20 3.64 25.64
N ASN A 665 0.63 2.79 26.24
CA ASN A 665 0.79 2.62 27.68
C ASN A 665 1.28 3.90 28.40
N PHE A 666 1.99 4.79 27.72
CA PHE A 666 2.46 6.07 28.28
C PHE A 666 1.39 7.18 28.30
N VAL A 667 0.20 6.92 27.76
CA VAL A 667 -0.95 7.85 27.80
C VAL A 667 -2.17 7.21 28.48
N GLU A 668 -1.96 6.10 29.18
CA GLU A 668 -2.97 5.50 30.06
C GLU A 668 -3.09 6.28 31.36
N GLU A 669 -4.32 6.34 31.89
CA GLU A 669 -4.63 7.10 33.10
C GLU A 669 -3.83 6.64 34.33
N SER A 670 -3.56 5.33 34.43
CA SER A 670 -2.73 4.72 35.49
C SER A 670 -1.29 5.26 35.48
N PHE A 671 -0.67 5.32 34.30
CA PHE A 671 0.66 5.88 34.14
C PHE A 671 0.66 7.39 34.40
N LEU A 672 -0.28 8.13 33.82
CA LEU A 672 -0.39 9.58 34.03
C LEU A 672 -0.55 9.96 35.51
N LYS A 673 -1.34 9.18 36.28
CA LYS A 673 -1.45 9.34 37.74
C LYS A 673 -0.13 9.08 38.45
N THR A 674 0.59 8.02 38.05
CA THR A 674 1.91 7.68 38.61
C THR A 674 2.91 8.81 38.35
N VAL A 675 2.95 9.35 37.12
CA VAL A 675 3.75 10.52 36.75
C VAL A 675 3.44 11.69 37.69
N LYS A 676 2.17 12.05 37.84
CA LYS A 676 1.74 13.15 38.72
C LYS A 676 2.25 13.01 40.16
N THR A 677 2.22 11.79 40.71
CA THR A 677 2.71 11.51 42.08
C THR A 677 4.23 11.50 42.21
N SER A 678 4.97 11.22 41.14
CA SER A 678 6.43 11.15 41.12
C SER A 678 7.12 12.51 40.93
N MET A 679 6.34 13.54 40.57
CA MET A 679 6.86 14.85 40.18
C MET A 679 6.81 15.88 41.31
N SER A 680 7.72 16.85 41.26
CA SER A 680 7.69 18.00 42.16
C SER A 680 6.46 18.89 41.89
N GLU A 681 6.06 19.71 42.87
CA GLU A 681 4.87 20.57 42.75
C GLU A 681 4.93 21.51 41.56
N GLU A 682 6.11 22.04 41.23
CA GLU A 682 6.35 22.92 40.07
C GLU A 682 6.96 22.15 38.87
N GLY A 683 6.81 20.82 38.85
CA GLY A 683 7.39 19.97 37.82
C GLY A 683 6.69 20.08 36.46
N LEU A 684 7.44 19.78 35.40
CA LEU A 684 7.00 19.78 34.01
C LEU A 684 7.01 18.37 33.40
N PHE A 685 5.86 17.94 32.89
CA PHE A 685 5.73 16.70 32.14
C PHE A 685 5.58 17.02 30.65
N VAL A 686 6.35 16.32 29.81
CA VAL A 686 6.40 16.56 28.37
C VAL A 686 6.21 15.25 27.62
N ILE A 687 5.32 15.25 26.63
CA ILE A 687 5.11 14.13 25.71
C ILE A 687 5.28 14.63 24.27
N ASN A 688 6.09 13.91 23.49
CA ASN A 688 6.10 14.03 22.03
C ASN A 688 4.93 13.21 21.46
N LEU A 689 3.87 13.87 20.97
CA LEU A 689 2.70 13.20 20.38
C LEU A 689 2.79 13.25 18.85
N VAL A 690 3.04 12.10 18.24
CA VAL A 690 3.00 11.90 16.79
C VAL A 690 1.76 11.08 16.46
N SER A 691 0.71 11.78 16.04
CA SER A 691 -0.52 11.17 15.56
C SER A 691 -1.07 11.97 14.38
N ARG A 692 -1.46 11.28 13.31
CA ARG A 692 -2.13 11.91 12.15
C ARG A 692 -3.66 11.90 12.29
N SER A 693 -4.19 11.22 13.31
CA SER A 693 -5.63 11.10 13.59
C SER A 693 -6.07 12.16 14.61
N PRO A 694 -6.94 13.11 14.24
CA PRO A 694 -7.48 14.11 15.16
C PRO A 694 -8.19 13.46 16.37
N ALA A 695 -8.95 12.39 16.15
CA ALA A 695 -9.66 11.69 17.22
C ALA A 695 -8.71 11.09 18.27
N ILE A 696 -7.56 10.57 17.84
CA ILE A 696 -6.55 10.04 18.76
C ILE A 696 -5.91 11.17 19.57
N LYS A 697 -5.62 12.32 18.92
CA LYS A 697 -5.09 13.49 19.61
C LYS A 697 -6.04 13.99 20.69
N GLU A 698 -7.31 14.16 20.35
CA GLU A 698 -8.36 14.58 21.29
C GLU A 698 -8.50 13.60 22.47
N MET A 699 -8.44 12.29 22.20
CA MET A 699 -8.46 11.27 23.26
C MET A 699 -7.29 11.41 24.23
N VAL A 700 -6.05 11.58 23.74
CA VAL A 700 -4.86 11.74 24.59
C VAL A 700 -4.98 13.01 25.43
N ILE A 701 -5.35 14.14 24.81
CA ILE A 701 -5.55 15.41 25.51
C ILE A 701 -6.63 15.26 26.59
N SER A 702 -7.75 14.60 26.28
CA SER A 702 -8.84 14.36 27.24
C SER A 702 -8.38 13.55 28.45
N ARG A 703 -7.60 12.49 28.26
CA ARG A 703 -7.03 11.69 29.36
C ARG A 703 -6.06 12.50 30.21
N MET A 704 -5.20 13.29 29.58
CA MET A 704 -4.26 14.17 30.30
C MET A 704 -5.01 15.24 31.11
N LYS A 705 -6.08 15.83 30.57
CA LYS A 705 -6.94 16.78 31.30
C LYS A 705 -7.64 16.15 32.50
N GLY A 706 -7.90 14.84 32.46
CA GLY A 706 -8.44 14.11 33.60
C GLY A 706 -7.48 14.02 34.79
N VAL A 707 -6.17 14.23 34.57
CA VAL A 707 -5.12 14.08 35.60
C VAL A 707 -4.44 15.41 35.93
N PHE A 708 -4.10 16.22 34.93
CA PHE A 708 -3.41 17.51 35.08
C PHE A 708 -4.38 18.68 34.85
N SER A 709 -4.27 19.72 35.68
CA SER A 709 -5.16 20.88 35.62
C SER A 709 -4.75 21.94 34.61
N LYS A 710 -3.47 21.97 34.21
CA LYS A 710 -2.94 22.90 33.19
C LYS A 710 -2.23 22.14 32.10
N LEU A 711 -2.71 22.27 30.88
CA LEU A 711 -2.10 21.68 29.70
C LEU A 711 -1.74 22.75 28.66
N PHE A 712 -0.63 22.52 27.98
CA PHE A 712 -0.20 23.34 26.85
C PHE A 712 0.15 22.44 25.67
N SER A 713 0.03 22.98 24.47
CA SER A 713 0.45 22.32 23.23
C SER A 713 1.35 23.23 22.42
N LEU A 714 2.29 22.61 21.72
CA LEU A 714 3.05 23.23 20.65
C LEU A 714 2.90 22.38 19.40
N GLN A 715 2.16 22.91 18.45
CA GLN A 715 2.12 22.35 17.10
C GLN A 715 3.28 22.95 16.30
N LEU A 716 4.15 22.08 15.80
CA LEU A 716 5.26 22.49 14.94
C LEU A 716 4.73 22.57 13.50
N GLU A 717 4.88 23.71 12.86
CA GLU A 717 4.20 24.07 11.59
C GLU A 717 4.49 23.12 10.42
N GLU A 718 5.54 22.32 10.51
CA GLU A 718 6.06 21.49 9.41
C GLU A 718 6.06 19.98 9.73
N ASP A 719 5.74 19.59 10.99
CA ASP A 719 5.77 18.19 11.44
C ASP A 719 4.41 17.71 11.96
N VAL A 720 4.17 16.40 11.85
CA VAL A 720 3.00 15.73 12.48
C VAL A 720 3.08 15.79 14.01
N ASN A 721 4.27 16.10 14.53
CA ASN A 721 4.63 16.13 15.93
C ASN A 721 3.95 17.32 16.63
N GLU A 722 3.25 17.00 17.70
CA GLU A 722 2.68 17.96 18.63
C GLU A 722 3.29 17.67 19.99
N VAL A 723 3.96 18.66 20.58
CA VAL A 723 4.53 18.51 21.92
C VAL A 723 3.50 18.96 22.94
N ILE A 724 3.10 18.08 23.84
CA ILE A 724 2.14 18.37 24.91
C ILE A 724 2.91 18.56 26.22
N PHE A 725 2.57 19.62 26.93
CA PHE A 725 3.14 19.96 28.23
C PHE A 725 2.06 19.92 29.30
N ALA A 726 2.37 19.35 30.46
CA ALA A 726 1.50 19.35 31.62
C ALA A 726 2.26 19.85 32.86
N LEU A 727 1.63 20.76 33.62
CA LEU A 727 2.17 21.25 34.88
C LEU A 727 1.52 20.52 36.06
N ASN A 728 2.30 20.25 37.10
CA ASN A 728 1.78 19.57 38.30
C ASN A 728 0.99 20.50 39.24
N SER A 729 1.24 21.82 39.19
CA SER A 729 0.51 22.82 39.98
C SER A 729 0.02 24.01 39.14
N GLU A 730 -0.80 24.86 39.76
CA GLU A 730 -1.37 26.06 39.14
C GLU A 730 -0.38 27.24 38.99
N GLY A 731 0.94 26.98 38.98
CA GLY A 731 1.98 27.99 38.82
C GLY A 731 1.62 29.05 37.77
N ARG A 732 1.85 30.34 38.10
CA ARG A 732 1.62 31.44 37.16
C ARG A 732 2.83 31.57 36.23
N ILE A 733 2.58 31.50 34.93
CA ILE A 733 3.60 31.83 33.92
C ILE A 733 3.87 33.34 34.05
N SER A 734 5.09 33.70 34.42
CA SER A 734 5.53 35.08 34.54
C SER A 734 5.75 35.70 33.15
N SER A 735 5.51 36.99 32.99
CA SER A 735 5.92 37.74 31.80
C SER A 735 7.45 37.76 31.58
N GLU A 736 8.22 37.42 32.61
CA GLU A 736 9.69 37.34 32.56
C GLU A 736 10.22 35.97 32.13
N SER A 737 9.35 34.96 31.98
CA SER A 737 9.73 33.55 31.75
C SER A 737 10.66 33.36 30.55
N TYR A 738 10.44 34.15 29.49
CA TYR A 738 11.28 34.16 28.29
C TYR A 738 12.73 34.58 28.60
N ASN A 739 12.90 35.68 29.33
CA ASN A 739 14.22 36.21 29.70
C ASN A 739 14.94 35.27 30.68
N GLN A 740 14.20 34.62 31.57
CA GLN A 740 14.74 33.63 32.51
C GLN A 740 15.28 32.41 31.76
N LEU A 741 14.50 31.86 30.83
CA LEU A 741 14.93 30.73 30.01
C LEU A 741 16.19 31.08 29.18
N GLN A 742 16.26 32.30 28.63
CA GLN A 742 17.41 32.77 27.87
C GLN A 742 18.71 32.85 28.69
N LYS A 743 18.61 33.15 29.98
CA LYS A 743 19.78 33.14 30.89
C LYS A 743 20.23 31.73 31.25
N LEU A 744 19.29 30.79 31.36
CA LEU A 744 19.55 29.41 31.78
C LEU A 744 20.16 28.56 30.66
N LEU A 745 19.64 28.68 29.43
CA LEU A 745 20.04 27.87 28.29
C LEU A 745 21.37 28.33 27.68
N ASN A 746 22.44 27.57 27.92
CA ASN A 746 23.73 27.77 27.28
C ASN A 746 23.78 27.08 25.90
N VAL A 747 23.21 27.72 24.88
CA VAL A 747 23.24 27.26 23.48
C VAL A 747 24.16 28.15 22.66
N GLN A 748 25.22 27.57 22.09
CA GLN A 748 26.20 28.28 21.27
C GLN A 748 25.73 28.51 19.82
N ASN A 749 24.91 27.60 19.29
CA ASN A 749 24.37 27.70 17.93
C ASN A 749 23.23 28.72 17.87
N HIS A 750 23.42 29.81 17.12
CA HIS A 750 22.46 30.91 17.03
C HIS A 750 21.12 30.47 16.42
N ASP A 751 21.14 29.64 15.38
CA ASP A 751 19.91 29.24 14.68
C ASP A 751 19.03 28.36 15.57
N MET A 752 19.62 27.40 16.28
CA MET A 752 18.89 26.61 17.27
C MET A 752 18.35 27.47 18.40
N LYS A 753 19.15 28.42 18.88
CA LYS A 753 18.72 29.35 19.92
C LYS A 753 17.46 30.09 19.47
N THR A 754 17.48 30.68 18.28
CA THR A 754 16.31 31.35 17.69
C THR A 754 15.12 30.40 17.56
N SER A 755 15.32 29.19 17.02
CA SER A 755 14.26 28.18 16.84
C SER A 755 13.56 27.81 18.16
N ILE A 756 14.31 27.59 19.25
CA ILE A 756 13.75 27.28 20.57
C ILE A 756 12.89 28.45 21.08
N PHE A 757 13.36 29.68 20.93
CA PHE A 757 12.65 30.86 21.43
C PHE A 757 11.43 31.24 20.60
N ASP A 758 11.50 31.11 19.27
CA ASP A 758 10.36 31.32 18.38
C ASP A 758 9.26 30.30 18.64
N SER A 759 9.65 29.04 18.88
CA SER A 759 8.73 27.96 19.25
C SER A 759 8.09 28.18 20.62
N ALA A 760 8.82 28.76 21.59
CA ALA A 760 8.27 29.08 22.91
C ALA A 760 7.10 30.07 22.84
N ASN A 761 7.16 31.05 21.92
CA ASN A 761 6.08 32.01 21.69
C ASN A 761 4.84 31.39 21.02
N LYS A 762 4.97 30.19 20.43
CA LYS A 762 3.87 29.46 19.77
C LYS A 762 3.15 28.48 20.69
N ILE A 763 3.60 28.32 21.94
CA ILE A 763 2.97 27.43 22.93
C ILE A 763 1.58 27.98 23.27
N LYS A 764 0.55 27.14 23.12
CA LYS A 764 -0.86 27.47 23.38
C LYS A 764 -1.37 26.76 24.62
N SER A 765 -2.14 27.47 25.45
CA SER A 765 -2.92 26.83 26.51
C SER A 765 -4.01 25.95 25.89
N LEU A 766 -4.19 24.75 26.44
CA LEU A 766 -5.26 23.84 26.08
C LEU A 766 -6.44 23.89 27.07
N ASP A 767 -6.33 24.68 28.13
CA ASP A 767 -7.34 24.78 29.21
C ASP A 767 -8.71 25.24 28.71
#